data_AF-A0AAX2F174-F1
#
_entry.id   AF-A0AAX2F174-F1
#
_cell.length_a   1.000
_cell.length_b   1.000
_cell.length_c   1.000
_cell.angle_alpha   90.00
_cell.angle_beta   90.00
_cell.angle_gamma   90.00
#
_symmetry.space_group_name_H-M   'P 1'
#
loop_
_entity.id
_entity.type
_entity.pdbx_description
1 polymer ?
#
loop_
_entity_poly.entity_id
_entity_poly.type
_entity_poly.pdbx_seq_one_letter_code
_entity_poly.pdbx_strand_id
1 'polypeptide(L)'
;MIHFKTYLLCLGLALTTASCSQDDFDSTEATSEKLVDMSFIAGSSQPVTRTVLGTDGSTVTWQANDKIGIGFKGYQPKNYPFTTPTSGSDVHFWGKAPDVNNVSYFMMYPYQQDAKISANSNTQAIYQYNFPKNQKAVAGSFDPKANVSVGIIPQRGKPFIAYNVGGLLRFTIKGTSNVKQVKLLSIGQENLAGNLKSTITFANDGKISAAKNEFTTASPVVNLKAESGTLEENKAYYIALPEQKLSQGLTLVFIMQDGKAILKKVKQEINIQRAKVYDLGEMTLDASKTKPFILKNQGLIEAVGAKVSGLTRTADGHLDIYAADNLEKILSFKGMLEIKNNNKLTSIDELQYYRNVNGLTLQDNTNLAGELNFNKYPQLTDRIEVAGSPLVTKVDVTGLDKIVQLQAHDLNGLKEVVTGGNTKLNLFALYGNKSLESVDASNMPALTNLQTYYSSNIKTINTTNSPNVSDFNGISNGSLQNFIGLSEQSKLQKFWASGSKIESYDFSKMTNLRDVNLASAAVKEIKGLSAAGANLQELQLSKTHVSSLDVSNNPNLTSIDLYGVKEMTALDVTHNPKLTSLRIPFTSISSLDVSNNTKLTYLSVSHCKLSTLDIRHITGLGKLYAGSQEPNGFLANITVTMTAAQKAKLEQVKPFLESANDKSATVEETNSWVKVVVAP
;
A
#
# COMPACT_ATOMS: atom_id res chain seq x y z
N MET A 1 -38.25 -76.33 24.74
CA MET A 1 -37.26 -77.35 24.35
C MET A 1 -36.30 -76.74 23.34
N ILE A 2 -35.02 -76.94 23.59
CA ILE A 2 -33.85 -76.72 22.73
C ILE A 2 -33.28 -75.30 22.67
N HIS A 3 -32.03 -75.26 23.13
CA HIS A 3 -31.12 -74.15 23.40
C HIS A 3 -30.29 -73.73 22.18
N PHE A 4 -29.87 -72.46 22.23
CA PHE A 4 -28.67 -71.89 21.60
C PHE A 4 -27.40 -72.71 21.88
N LYS A 5 -26.51 -72.83 20.89
CA LYS A 5 -25.09 -73.18 21.11
C LYS A 5 -24.13 -72.31 20.30
N THR A 6 -23.24 -71.71 21.07
CA THR A 6 -21.95 -71.07 20.84
C THR A 6 -20.99 -71.91 19.98
N TYR A 7 -20.11 -71.24 19.23
CA TYR A 7 -18.83 -71.82 18.82
C TYR A 7 -17.67 -70.98 19.36
N LEU A 8 -16.81 -71.68 20.12
CA LEU A 8 -15.52 -71.29 20.67
C LEU A 8 -14.49 -72.07 19.85
N LEU A 9 -13.37 -71.46 19.44
CA LEU A 9 -12.21 -72.20 18.95
C LEU A 9 -10.90 -71.55 19.43
N CYS A 10 -10.20 -72.31 20.26
CA CYS A 10 -8.81 -72.14 20.69
C CYS A 10 -7.84 -72.72 19.64
N LEU A 11 -6.58 -72.25 19.63
CA LEU A 11 -5.30 -72.94 19.36
C LEU A 11 -4.30 -71.90 18.79
N GLY A 12 -3.04 -71.81 19.20
CA GLY A 12 -2.23 -72.60 20.10
C GLY A 12 -0.89 -71.89 20.39
N LEU A 13 -0.28 -72.24 21.52
CA LEU A 13 1.07 -71.86 21.93
C LEU A 13 2.12 -72.72 21.23
N ALA A 14 3.24 -72.12 20.84
CA ALA A 14 4.49 -72.82 20.55
C ALA A 14 5.63 -72.16 21.34
N LEU A 15 6.26 -72.95 22.22
CA LEU A 15 7.52 -72.65 22.90
C LEU A 15 8.66 -73.25 22.07
N THR A 16 9.71 -72.47 21.79
CA THR A 16 11.04 -73.00 21.49
C THR A 16 12.08 -72.21 22.26
N THR A 17 13.02 -72.94 22.88
CA THR A 17 14.07 -72.45 23.77
C THR A 17 15.40 -72.24 23.04
N ALA A 18 16.05 -71.12 23.36
CA ALA A 18 17.49 -70.88 23.58
C ALA A 18 18.56 -71.22 22.52
N SER A 19 19.35 -70.19 22.15
CA SER A 19 20.81 -70.22 22.23
C SER A 19 21.37 -68.79 22.09
N CYS A 20 22.23 -68.37 23.02
CA CYS A 20 22.98 -67.11 22.96
C CYS A 20 24.29 -67.30 22.17
N SER A 21 24.60 -66.36 21.28
CA SER A 21 25.97 -65.89 21.04
C SER A 21 25.90 -64.44 20.58
N GLN A 22 26.43 -63.54 21.41
CA GLN A 22 26.79 -62.17 21.03
C GLN A 22 27.88 -62.20 19.96
N ASP A 23 27.78 -61.34 18.97
CA ASP A 23 28.82 -60.33 18.69
C ASP A 23 28.24 -59.22 17.80
N ASP A 24 28.49 -57.99 18.23
CA ASP A 24 28.05 -56.71 17.68
C ASP A 24 28.56 -56.48 16.26
N PHE A 25 27.76 -55.80 15.41
CA PHE A 25 28.23 -54.66 14.59
C PHE A 25 27.03 -53.84 14.05
N ASP A 26 26.95 -52.61 14.56
CA ASP A 26 26.28 -51.40 14.07
C ASP A 26 24.87 -51.47 13.47
N SER A 27 23.92 -51.17 14.36
CA SER A 27 22.57 -50.73 14.07
C SER A 27 22.52 -49.26 13.61
N THR A 28 22.06 -49.01 12.39
CA THR A 28 21.33 -47.78 12.05
C THR A 28 20.03 -48.13 11.35
N GLU A 29 19.15 -48.84 12.04
CA GLU A 29 17.73 -48.89 11.69
C GLU A 29 16.94 -48.16 12.77
N ALA A 30 16.06 -47.26 12.32
CA ALA A 30 15.18 -46.47 13.14
C ALA A 30 14.41 -47.37 14.11
N THR A 31 14.66 -47.20 15.41
CA THR A 31 13.88 -47.85 16.46
C THR A 31 12.41 -47.53 16.26
N SER A 32 11.62 -48.50 15.78
CA SER A 32 10.16 -48.40 15.81
C SER A 32 9.74 -48.23 17.27
N GLU A 33 9.16 -47.08 17.61
CA GLU A 33 8.69 -46.82 18.97
C GLU A 33 7.63 -47.86 19.36
N LYS A 34 7.98 -48.80 20.25
CA LYS A 34 7.06 -49.85 20.70
C LYS A 34 5.94 -49.20 21.54
N LEU A 35 4.72 -49.24 21.00
CA LEU A 35 3.54 -48.70 21.68
C LEU A 35 3.02 -49.67 22.75
N VAL A 36 2.64 -49.14 23.91
CA VAL A 36 2.01 -49.89 25.00
C VAL A 36 0.63 -49.32 25.33
N ASP A 37 -0.27 -50.17 25.83
CA ASP A 37 -1.57 -49.72 26.35
C ASP A 37 -1.38 -48.91 27.63
N MET A 38 -2.00 -47.74 27.68
CA MET A 38 -1.86 -46.78 28.77
C MET A 38 -3.20 -46.13 29.11
N SER A 39 -3.29 -45.65 30.35
CA SER A 39 -4.34 -44.73 30.76
C SER A 39 -3.79 -43.50 31.46
N PHE A 40 -4.46 -42.38 31.24
CA PHE A 40 -4.22 -41.12 31.93
C PHE A 40 -5.50 -40.69 32.63
N ILE A 41 -5.36 -40.25 33.87
CA ILE A 41 -6.48 -39.85 34.73
C ILE A 41 -6.59 -38.34 34.63
N ALA A 42 -7.73 -37.82 34.17
CA ALA A 42 -8.08 -36.43 34.42
C ALA A 42 -8.78 -36.39 35.78
N GLY A 43 -8.38 -35.50 36.69
CA GLY A 43 -9.02 -35.39 38.00
C GLY A 43 -9.05 -33.99 38.58
N SER A 44 -9.93 -33.74 39.57
CA SER A 44 -10.26 -32.39 40.03
C SER A 44 -10.06 -32.12 41.54
N SER A 45 -9.52 -30.93 41.83
CA SER A 45 -9.91 -30.11 43.00
C SER A 45 -10.32 -28.68 42.61
N GLN A 46 -10.04 -28.25 41.36
CA GLN A 46 -10.48 -27.00 40.72
C GLN A 46 -10.57 -27.24 39.19
N PRO A 47 -11.72 -27.04 38.52
CA PRO A 47 -11.94 -27.50 37.13
C PRO A 47 -11.18 -26.68 36.06
N VAL A 48 -10.46 -27.25 35.06
CA VAL A 48 -10.69 -28.16 33.90
C VAL A 48 -11.10 -27.52 32.56
N THR A 49 -10.74 -28.21 31.47
CA THR A 49 -11.05 -27.97 30.06
C THR A 49 -12.55 -27.87 29.81
N ARG A 50 -12.99 -26.92 28.99
CA ARG A 50 -14.41 -26.81 28.64
C ARG A 50 -14.74 -27.76 27.48
N THR A 51 -15.47 -28.82 27.81
CA THR A 51 -16.13 -29.77 26.89
C THR A 51 -17.61 -29.42 26.76
N VAL A 52 -18.31 -29.20 27.88
CA VAL A 52 -19.69 -28.69 27.91
C VAL A 52 -19.85 -27.74 29.11
N LEU A 53 -20.60 -26.65 28.95
CA LEU A 53 -21.06 -25.81 30.07
C LEU A 53 -22.29 -26.44 30.73
N GLY A 54 -22.24 -26.60 32.06
CA GLY A 54 -23.36 -26.99 32.90
C GLY A 54 -24.46 -25.94 32.93
N THR A 55 -25.61 -26.32 33.48
CA THR A 55 -26.81 -25.46 33.58
C THR A 55 -26.60 -24.22 34.46
N ASP A 56 -25.66 -24.28 35.39
CA ASP A 56 -25.19 -23.16 36.21
C ASP A 56 -24.34 -22.15 35.43
N GLY A 57 -24.00 -22.46 34.16
CA GLY A 57 -23.14 -21.64 33.31
C GLY A 57 -21.66 -21.63 33.75
N SER A 58 -21.27 -22.51 34.69
CA SER A 58 -19.93 -22.48 35.30
C SER A 58 -19.30 -23.87 35.46
N THR A 59 -20.11 -24.91 35.67
CA THR A 59 -19.67 -26.30 35.79
C THR A 59 -19.24 -26.84 34.44
N VAL A 60 -18.20 -27.69 34.46
CA VAL A 60 -17.57 -28.21 33.25
C VAL A 60 -17.21 -29.68 33.45
N THR A 61 -17.62 -30.56 32.54
CA THR A 61 -17.39 -32.01 32.65
C THR A 61 -17.02 -32.65 31.33
N TRP A 62 -16.02 -33.53 31.35
CA TRP A 62 -15.68 -34.40 30.22
C TRP A 62 -16.91 -35.19 29.77
N GLN A 63 -16.98 -35.46 28.48
CA GLN A 63 -18.03 -36.25 27.86
C GLN A 63 -17.47 -37.59 27.38
N ALA A 64 -18.31 -38.63 27.42
CA ALA A 64 -18.00 -39.89 26.78
C ALA A 64 -17.61 -39.67 25.31
N ASN A 65 -16.54 -40.33 24.89
CA ASN A 65 -15.86 -40.24 23.60
C ASN A 65 -15.00 -38.98 23.37
N ASP A 66 -14.83 -38.12 24.37
CA ASP A 66 -13.81 -37.07 24.29
C ASP A 66 -12.43 -37.70 24.04
N LYS A 67 -11.63 -37.01 23.23
CA LYS A 67 -10.31 -37.48 22.82
C LYS A 67 -9.26 -36.41 23.10
N ILE A 68 -8.15 -36.82 23.72
CA ILE A 68 -6.98 -35.99 23.98
C ILE A 68 -5.80 -36.49 23.13
N GLY A 69 -4.91 -35.57 22.77
CA GLY A 69 -3.60 -35.87 22.20
C GLY A 69 -2.54 -35.92 23.28
N ILE A 70 -1.66 -36.91 23.23
CA ILE A 70 -0.53 -37.07 24.15
C ILE A 70 0.78 -36.92 23.40
N GLY A 71 1.65 -36.06 23.91
CA GLY A 71 3.04 -35.94 23.48
C GLY A 71 4.01 -35.93 24.66
N PHE A 72 5.30 -36.00 24.35
CA PHE A 72 6.39 -36.05 25.33
C PHE A 72 7.68 -35.58 24.66
N LYS A 73 8.76 -35.49 25.43
CA LYS A 73 10.08 -35.09 24.92
C LYS A 73 10.67 -36.19 24.02
N GLY A 74 10.98 -35.86 22.77
CA GLY A 74 11.60 -36.77 21.81
C GLY A 74 12.12 -36.03 20.57
N TYR A 75 12.73 -36.77 19.64
CA TYR A 75 13.33 -36.21 18.41
C TYR A 75 12.32 -35.58 17.45
N GLN A 76 11.07 -36.07 17.47
CA GLN A 76 10.00 -35.61 16.58
C GLN A 76 8.75 -35.27 17.41
N PRO A 77 7.95 -34.28 16.99
CA PRO A 77 6.67 -34.00 17.64
C PRO A 77 5.73 -35.20 17.61
N LYS A 78 4.97 -35.37 18.69
CA LYS A 78 4.06 -36.51 18.92
C LYS A 78 2.63 -36.02 19.13
N ASN A 79 1.66 -36.90 18.90
CA ASN A 79 0.25 -36.63 19.15
C ASN A 79 -0.55 -37.94 19.16
N TYR A 80 -0.37 -38.73 20.21
CA TYR A 80 -1.02 -40.02 20.37
C TYR A 80 -2.47 -39.84 20.88
N PRO A 81 -3.48 -40.44 20.22
CA PRO A 81 -4.88 -40.27 20.61
C PRO A 81 -5.23 -41.14 21.82
N PHE A 82 -5.91 -40.54 22.81
CA PHE A 82 -6.50 -41.24 23.95
C PHE A 82 -7.95 -40.83 24.13
N THR A 83 -8.85 -41.77 24.43
CA THR A 83 -10.31 -41.54 24.50
C THR A 83 -10.88 -41.94 25.86
N THR A 84 -11.83 -41.16 26.38
CA THR A 84 -12.58 -41.52 27.58
C THR A 84 -13.92 -42.18 27.23
N PRO A 85 -14.32 -43.30 27.85
CA PRO A 85 -15.63 -43.90 27.67
C PRO A 85 -16.70 -43.29 28.59
N THR A 86 -16.32 -42.48 29.58
CA THR A 86 -17.22 -41.94 30.61
C THR A 86 -17.27 -40.41 30.57
N SER A 87 -18.39 -39.87 31.05
CA SER A 87 -18.55 -38.44 31.32
C SER A 87 -18.32 -38.15 32.81
N GLY A 88 -17.81 -36.96 33.14
CA GLY A 88 -17.60 -36.54 34.52
C GLY A 88 -16.43 -35.58 34.70
N SER A 89 -16.18 -35.17 35.95
CA SER A 89 -15.00 -34.36 36.30
C SER A 89 -13.73 -35.19 36.40
N ASP A 90 -13.88 -36.44 36.85
CA ASP A 90 -12.80 -37.41 36.98
C ASP A 90 -13.03 -38.55 35.98
N VAL A 91 -12.16 -38.67 34.96
CA VAL A 91 -12.31 -39.66 33.88
C VAL A 91 -10.97 -40.27 33.51
N HIS A 92 -11.02 -41.48 32.94
CA HIS A 92 -9.84 -42.16 32.41
C HIS A 92 -9.82 -42.08 30.89
N PHE A 93 -8.70 -41.58 30.36
CA PHE A 93 -8.39 -41.60 28.94
C PHE A 93 -7.54 -42.82 28.62
N TRP A 94 -8.00 -43.66 27.69
CA TRP A 94 -7.34 -44.90 27.26
C TRP A 94 -6.78 -44.77 25.85
N GLY A 95 -5.60 -45.32 25.61
CA GLY A 95 -4.92 -45.24 24.33
C GLY A 95 -3.57 -45.93 24.35
N LYS A 96 -2.79 -45.73 23.28
CA LYS A 96 -1.46 -46.30 23.11
C LYS A 96 -0.42 -45.22 22.92
N ALA A 97 0.68 -45.29 23.67
CA ALA A 97 1.85 -44.44 23.51
C ALA A 97 3.13 -45.22 23.89
N PRO A 98 4.32 -44.77 23.47
CA PRO A 98 5.58 -45.34 23.96
C PRO A 98 5.72 -45.13 25.46
N ASP A 99 6.21 -46.16 26.17
CA ASP A 99 6.53 -46.04 27.60
C ASP A 99 7.86 -45.32 27.76
N VAL A 100 7.80 -44.04 28.12
CA VAL A 100 8.99 -43.19 28.28
C VAL A 100 9.31 -42.96 29.75
N ASN A 101 10.58 -43.18 30.11
CA ASN A 101 11.09 -43.02 31.47
C ASN A 101 11.68 -41.61 31.67
N ASN A 102 11.54 -41.06 32.88
CA ASN A 102 12.10 -39.76 33.30
C ASN A 102 11.68 -38.54 32.45
N VAL A 103 10.56 -38.63 31.73
CA VAL A 103 9.98 -37.52 30.98
C VAL A 103 8.50 -37.35 31.32
N SER A 104 8.05 -36.10 31.31
CA SER A 104 6.63 -35.77 31.47
C SER A 104 5.87 -36.02 30.18
N TYR A 105 4.63 -36.50 30.29
CA TYR A 105 3.68 -36.44 29.18
C TYR A 105 2.96 -35.09 29.19
N PHE A 106 2.51 -34.67 28.02
CA PHE A 106 1.78 -33.42 27.80
C PHE A 106 0.51 -33.75 27.04
N MET A 107 -0.61 -33.17 27.49
CA MET A 107 -1.91 -33.40 26.87
C MET A 107 -2.39 -32.16 26.13
N MET A 108 -3.18 -32.38 25.07
CA MET A 108 -3.98 -31.37 24.40
C MET A 108 -5.40 -31.88 24.19
N TYR A 109 -6.38 -31.03 24.44
CA TYR A 109 -7.78 -31.25 24.11
C TYR A 109 -8.32 -30.08 23.26
N PRO A 110 -9.23 -30.30 22.30
CA PRO A 110 -9.57 -31.60 21.73
C PRO A 110 -8.38 -32.17 20.94
N TYR A 111 -8.35 -33.49 20.78
CA TYR A 111 -7.45 -34.14 19.84
C TYR A 111 -7.71 -33.62 18.41
N GLN A 112 -6.67 -33.12 17.77
CA GLN A 112 -6.67 -32.76 16.36
C GLN A 112 -5.61 -33.61 15.68
N GLN A 113 -5.96 -34.26 14.56
CA GLN A 113 -5.05 -35.19 13.89
C GLN A 113 -3.72 -34.54 13.47
N ASP A 114 -3.78 -33.31 12.97
CA ASP A 114 -2.61 -32.57 12.49
C ASP A 114 -1.88 -31.78 13.60
N ALA A 115 -2.38 -31.82 14.84
CA ALA A 115 -1.70 -31.15 15.93
C ALA A 115 -0.37 -31.85 16.26
N LYS A 116 0.58 -31.07 16.74
CA LYS A 116 1.92 -31.52 17.10
C LYS A 116 2.24 -31.07 18.52
N ILE A 117 2.66 -32.00 19.36
CA ILE A 117 3.09 -31.74 20.73
C ILE A 117 4.57 -32.13 20.81
N SER A 118 5.42 -31.15 21.10
CA SER A 118 6.84 -31.36 21.35
C SER A 118 7.21 -30.75 22.69
N ALA A 119 8.18 -31.31 23.40
CA ALA A 119 8.61 -30.80 24.69
C ALA A 119 10.06 -30.32 24.68
N ASN A 120 10.30 -29.13 25.21
CA ASN A 120 11.65 -28.59 25.40
C ASN A 120 12.27 -29.14 26.70
N SER A 121 11.44 -29.35 27.73
CA SER A 121 11.82 -29.86 29.04
C SER A 121 10.68 -30.68 29.65
N ASN A 122 10.90 -31.22 30.85
CA ASN A 122 9.85 -31.89 31.62
C ASN A 122 8.79 -30.95 32.17
N THR A 123 8.89 -29.64 31.93
CA THR A 123 7.92 -28.63 32.40
C THR A 123 7.47 -27.68 31.28
N GLN A 124 7.99 -27.84 30.06
CA GLN A 124 7.65 -26.96 28.95
C GLN A 124 7.37 -27.73 27.67
N ALA A 125 6.23 -27.43 27.05
CA ALA A 125 5.84 -27.99 25.77
C ALA A 125 5.44 -26.90 24.76
N ILE A 126 5.66 -27.23 23.49
CA ILE A 126 5.22 -26.47 22.33
C ILE A 126 4.08 -27.27 21.68
N TYR A 127 2.94 -26.61 21.54
CA TYR A 127 1.76 -27.14 20.90
C TYR A 127 1.56 -26.41 19.58
N GLN A 128 1.47 -27.15 18.47
CA GLN A 128 1.05 -26.60 17.19
C GLN A 128 -0.33 -27.17 16.89
N TYR A 129 -1.34 -26.31 16.78
CA TYR A 129 -2.73 -26.70 16.62
C TYR A 129 -3.54 -25.63 15.91
N ASN A 130 -4.76 -25.97 15.49
CA ASN A 130 -5.70 -25.03 14.92
C ASN A 130 -6.69 -24.55 15.99
N PHE A 131 -6.86 -23.23 16.12
CA PHE A 131 -8.01 -22.64 16.80
C PHE A 131 -9.10 -22.44 15.73
N PRO A 132 -10.21 -23.19 15.80
CA PRO A 132 -11.09 -23.33 14.64
C PRO A 132 -11.83 -22.05 14.33
N LYS A 133 -11.70 -21.66 13.07
CA LYS A 133 -12.44 -20.57 12.46
C LYS A 133 -13.94 -20.88 12.41
N ASN A 134 -14.32 -22.12 12.12
CA ASN A 134 -15.73 -22.53 12.05
C ASN A 134 -16.07 -23.27 13.35
N GLN A 135 -17.06 -22.76 14.07
CA GLN A 135 -17.54 -23.30 15.34
C GLN A 135 -19.04 -23.59 15.23
N LYS A 136 -19.46 -24.67 15.86
CA LYS A 136 -20.87 -25.03 16.00
C LYS A 136 -21.56 -24.15 17.04
N ALA A 137 -22.72 -23.60 16.68
CA ALA A 137 -23.58 -22.90 17.63
C ALA A 137 -24.27 -23.94 18.53
N VAL A 138 -24.00 -23.90 19.84
CA VAL A 138 -24.63 -24.77 20.83
C VAL A 138 -25.43 -23.89 21.79
N ALA A 139 -26.75 -24.09 21.87
CA ALA A 139 -27.58 -23.30 22.76
C ALA A 139 -27.16 -23.49 24.23
N GLY A 140 -26.88 -22.39 24.93
CA GLY A 140 -26.39 -22.41 26.31
C GLY A 140 -24.93 -22.85 26.47
N SER A 141 -24.21 -23.15 25.38
CA SER A 141 -22.84 -23.69 25.43
C SER A 141 -21.95 -23.18 24.29
N PHE A 142 -20.70 -23.67 24.23
CA PHE A 142 -19.76 -23.44 23.13
C PHE A 142 -19.55 -24.74 22.33
N ASP A 143 -18.86 -24.68 21.20
CA ASP A 143 -18.45 -25.88 20.47
C ASP A 143 -17.34 -26.64 21.24
N PRO A 144 -17.57 -27.88 21.71
CA PRO A 144 -16.56 -28.68 22.41
C PRO A 144 -15.24 -28.81 21.65
N LYS A 145 -15.29 -28.76 20.31
CA LYS A 145 -14.12 -28.90 19.45
C LYS A 145 -13.34 -27.60 19.26
N ALA A 146 -13.85 -26.47 19.76
CA ALA A 146 -13.24 -25.16 19.59
C ALA A 146 -12.45 -24.66 20.80
N ASN A 147 -12.77 -25.14 22.00
CA ASN A 147 -12.14 -24.67 23.21
C ASN A 147 -10.90 -25.51 23.55
N VAL A 148 -9.74 -25.03 23.09
CA VAL A 148 -8.47 -25.74 23.26
C VAL A 148 -7.97 -25.67 24.71
N SER A 149 -7.48 -26.79 25.21
CA SER A 149 -6.85 -26.92 26.52
C SER A 149 -5.58 -27.75 26.45
N VAL A 150 -4.67 -27.50 27.40
CA VAL A 150 -3.40 -28.22 27.51
C VAL A 150 -3.10 -28.57 28.97
N GLY A 151 -2.27 -29.58 29.19
CA GLY A 151 -1.92 -30.02 30.54
C GLY A 151 -0.62 -30.80 30.56
N ILE A 152 -0.10 -30.99 31.76
CA ILE A 152 1.11 -31.77 32.03
C ILE A 152 0.77 -32.98 32.91
N ILE A 153 1.39 -34.10 32.61
CA ILE A 153 1.34 -35.35 33.39
C ILE A 153 2.79 -35.67 33.81
N PRO A 154 3.25 -35.16 34.96
CA PRO A 154 4.63 -35.34 35.40
C PRO A 154 4.94 -36.79 35.81
N GLN A 155 3.93 -37.53 36.26
CA GLN A 155 4.06 -38.89 36.73
C GLN A 155 2.85 -39.73 36.29
N ARG A 156 3.14 -40.92 35.75
CA ARG A 156 2.11 -41.91 35.36
C ARG A 156 1.23 -42.27 36.57
N GLY A 157 -0.08 -42.37 36.34
CA GLY A 157 -1.08 -42.72 37.38
C GLY A 157 -1.48 -41.57 38.30
N LYS A 158 -0.82 -40.41 38.25
CA LYS A 158 -1.31 -39.20 38.93
C LYS A 158 -2.33 -38.47 38.05
N PRO A 159 -3.40 -37.91 38.63
CA PRO A 159 -4.35 -37.10 37.89
C PRO A 159 -3.67 -35.87 37.28
N PHE A 160 -4.00 -35.53 36.04
CA PHE A 160 -3.61 -34.26 35.43
C PHE A 160 -4.77 -33.26 35.46
N ILE A 161 -4.40 -31.98 35.44
CA ILE A 161 -5.33 -30.87 35.24
C ILE A 161 -5.06 -30.28 33.86
N ALA A 162 -6.13 -29.93 33.17
CA ALA A 162 -6.02 -29.35 31.84
C ALA A 162 -6.64 -27.94 31.81
N TYR A 163 -5.91 -27.04 31.17
CA TYR A 163 -6.07 -25.60 31.25
C TYR A 163 -6.40 -25.03 29.88
N ASN A 164 -7.47 -24.24 29.80
CA ASN A 164 -7.82 -23.55 28.57
C ASN A 164 -6.71 -22.58 28.16
N VAL A 165 -6.35 -22.60 26.87
CA VAL A 165 -5.38 -21.67 26.28
C VAL A 165 -6.03 -20.42 25.68
N GLY A 166 -7.37 -20.41 25.62
CA GLY A 166 -8.20 -19.28 25.20
C GLY A 166 -9.31 -18.95 26.19
N GLY A 167 -10.15 -17.99 25.82
CA GLY A 167 -11.36 -17.57 26.55
C GLY A 167 -12.62 -17.77 25.74
N LEU A 168 -13.78 -17.54 26.36
CA LEU A 168 -15.08 -17.55 25.68
C LEU A 168 -15.63 -16.13 25.55
N LEU A 169 -16.21 -15.83 24.40
CA LEU A 169 -17.05 -14.67 24.17
C LEU A 169 -18.51 -15.09 24.23
N ARG A 170 -19.32 -14.45 25.10
CA ARG A 170 -20.74 -14.77 25.29
C ARG A 170 -21.64 -13.67 24.74
N PHE A 171 -22.77 -14.05 24.16
CA PHE A 171 -23.88 -13.14 23.84
C PHE A 171 -25.22 -13.89 23.83
N THR A 172 -26.33 -13.15 23.97
CA THR A 172 -27.69 -13.70 23.84
C THR A 172 -28.41 -13.04 22.67
N ILE A 173 -29.15 -13.80 21.87
CA ILE A 173 -29.95 -13.26 20.75
C ILE A 173 -31.37 -12.96 21.22
N LYS A 174 -31.91 -11.79 20.88
CA LYS A 174 -33.33 -11.44 21.07
C LYS A 174 -33.93 -10.76 19.85
N GLY A 175 -35.25 -10.84 19.70
CA GLY A 175 -36.05 -10.15 18.68
C GLY A 175 -36.23 -10.92 17.37
N THR A 176 -35.52 -12.03 17.17
CA THR A 176 -35.75 -12.94 16.04
C THR A 176 -35.14 -14.32 16.28
N SER A 177 -35.85 -15.35 15.82
CA SER A 177 -35.39 -16.75 15.78
C SER A 177 -34.85 -17.17 14.40
N ASN A 178 -34.68 -16.22 13.47
CA ASN A 178 -34.34 -16.50 12.07
C ASN A 178 -32.81 -16.50 11.78
N VAL A 179 -31.97 -16.35 12.81
CA VAL A 179 -30.51 -16.28 12.63
C VAL A 179 -29.97 -17.65 12.29
N LYS A 180 -29.40 -17.84 11.10
CA LYS A 180 -28.78 -19.09 10.66
C LYS A 180 -27.31 -19.20 11.08
N GLN A 181 -26.60 -18.08 11.10
CA GLN A 181 -25.17 -18.00 11.37
C GLN A 181 -24.82 -16.64 11.97
N VAL A 182 -23.80 -16.63 12.83
CA VAL A 182 -23.16 -15.41 13.31
C VAL A 182 -21.71 -15.40 12.82
N LYS A 183 -21.29 -14.37 12.08
CA LYS A 183 -19.86 -14.14 11.83
C LYS A 183 -19.34 -13.09 12.80
N LEU A 184 -18.23 -13.38 13.45
CA LEU A 184 -17.49 -12.45 14.30
C LEU A 184 -16.30 -11.91 13.51
N LEU A 185 -16.13 -10.59 13.50
CA LEU A 185 -15.07 -9.90 12.76
C LEU A 185 -14.34 -8.93 13.69
N SER A 186 -13.01 -9.00 13.74
CA SER A 186 -12.22 -7.99 14.45
C SER A 186 -12.20 -6.68 13.68
N ILE A 187 -12.53 -5.58 14.37
CA ILE A 187 -12.54 -4.25 13.75
C ILE A 187 -11.11 -3.84 13.40
N GLY A 188 -10.16 -4.05 14.32
CA GLY A 188 -8.74 -3.76 14.14
C GLY A 188 -7.96 -4.82 13.36
N GLN A 189 -8.65 -5.81 12.76
CA GLN A 189 -8.05 -6.93 12.02
C GLN A 189 -7.14 -7.83 12.86
N GLU A 190 -7.26 -7.80 14.18
CA GLU A 190 -6.58 -8.76 15.06
C GLU A 190 -7.10 -10.19 14.82
N ASN A 191 -6.23 -11.17 15.02
CA ASN A 191 -6.50 -12.56 14.67
C ASN A 191 -7.45 -13.22 15.69
N LEU A 192 -8.54 -13.81 15.20
CA LEU A 192 -9.55 -14.47 16.03
C LEU A 192 -9.48 -16.00 15.95
N ALA A 193 -8.86 -16.55 14.90
CA ALA A 193 -8.72 -17.99 14.67
C ALA A 193 -7.56 -18.28 13.72
N GLY A 194 -7.17 -19.56 13.61
CA GLY A 194 -6.12 -20.03 12.71
C GLY A 194 -5.16 -21.02 13.37
N ASN A 195 -4.03 -21.28 12.74
CA ASN A 195 -2.99 -22.14 13.28
C ASN A 195 -2.14 -21.37 14.28
N LEU A 196 -1.96 -21.93 15.47
CA LEU A 196 -1.12 -21.38 16.52
C LEU A 196 0.01 -22.33 16.85
N LYS A 197 1.15 -21.73 17.20
CA LYS A 197 2.26 -22.33 17.93
C LYS A 197 2.25 -21.72 19.33
N SER A 198 1.89 -22.53 20.33
CA SER A 198 1.80 -22.10 21.72
C SER A 198 2.90 -22.76 22.53
N THR A 199 3.80 -21.97 23.10
CA THR A 199 4.83 -22.43 24.04
C THR A 199 4.30 -22.24 25.45
N ILE A 200 4.12 -23.33 26.19
CA ILE A 200 3.49 -23.36 27.50
C ILE A 200 4.47 -23.94 28.51
N THR A 201 4.72 -23.19 29.58
CA THR A 201 5.50 -23.62 30.73
C THR A 201 4.55 -23.91 31.89
N PHE A 202 4.77 -25.05 32.54
CA PHE A 202 4.04 -25.49 33.71
C PHE A 202 4.89 -25.33 34.97
N ALA A 203 4.25 -24.91 36.07
CA ALA A 203 4.83 -24.96 37.40
C ALA A 203 4.83 -26.39 37.95
N ASN A 204 5.53 -26.61 39.07
CA ASN A 204 5.61 -27.92 39.73
C ASN A 204 4.25 -28.46 40.21
N ASP A 205 3.27 -27.57 40.45
CA ASP A 205 1.90 -27.93 40.79
C ASP A 205 1.03 -28.25 39.56
N GLY A 206 1.63 -28.27 38.37
CA GLY A 206 0.97 -28.56 37.10
C GLY A 206 0.24 -27.36 36.47
N LYS A 207 0.17 -26.19 37.13
CA LYS A 207 -0.48 -25.00 36.57
C LYS A 207 0.35 -24.38 35.46
N ILE A 208 -0.30 -23.74 34.49
CA ILE A 208 0.41 -22.90 33.50
C ILE A 208 1.01 -21.68 34.21
N SER A 209 2.34 -21.60 34.25
CA SER A 209 3.09 -20.44 34.78
C SER A 209 3.38 -19.40 33.70
N ALA A 210 3.56 -19.81 32.44
CA ALA A 210 3.77 -18.92 31.31
C ALA A 210 3.18 -19.52 30.03
N ALA A 211 2.66 -18.66 29.15
CA ALA A 211 2.17 -19.03 27.83
C ALA A 211 2.58 -17.97 26.82
N LYS A 212 3.06 -18.40 25.65
CA LYS A 212 3.35 -17.56 24.50
C LYS A 212 2.67 -18.15 23.27
N ASN A 213 1.74 -17.42 22.68
CA ASN A 213 0.96 -17.84 21.53
C ASN A 213 1.41 -17.07 20.29
N GLU A 214 1.71 -17.78 19.21
CA GLU A 214 2.13 -17.19 17.93
C GLU A 214 1.28 -17.79 16.80
N PHE A 215 0.63 -16.94 16.00
CA PHE A 215 -0.10 -17.41 14.82
C PHE A 215 0.87 -17.75 13.68
N THR A 216 0.68 -18.90 13.06
CA THR A 216 1.38 -19.30 11.82
C THR A 216 0.49 -19.15 10.59
N THR A 217 -0.83 -19.21 10.77
CA THR A 217 -1.84 -18.84 9.79
C THR A 217 -3.00 -18.23 10.55
N ALA A 218 -3.58 -17.13 10.10
CA ALA A 218 -4.52 -16.39 10.92
C ALA A 218 -5.70 -15.83 10.14
N SER A 219 -6.81 -15.63 10.85
CA SER A 219 -8.05 -15.08 10.34
C SER A 219 -8.61 -14.08 11.35
N PRO A 220 -8.98 -12.86 10.92
CA PRO A 220 -9.71 -11.91 11.76
C PRO A 220 -11.21 -12.23 11.85
N VAL A 221 -11.63 -13.40 11.35
CA VAL A 221 -13.02 -13.86 11.28
C VAL A 221 -13.20 -15.23 11.93
N VAL A 222 -14.28 -15.37 12.69
CA VAL A 222 -14.80 -16.64 13.21
C VAL A 222 -16.27 -16.79 12.80
N ASN A 223 -16.66 -18.00 12.41
CA ASN A 223 -18.00 -18.35 11.96
C ASN A 223 -18.67 -19.26 12.99
N LEU A 224 -19.77 -18.81 13.58
CA LEU A 224 -20.61 -19.61 14.48
C LEU A 224 -21.88 -20.03 13.74
N LYS A 225 -22.06 -21.33 13.47
CA LYS A 225 -23.14 -21.84 12.61
C LYS A 225 -24.03 -22.83 13.36
N ALA A 226 -25.35 -22.69 13.23
CA ALA A 226 -26.27 -23.72 13.72
C ALA A 226 -26.05 -25.06 13.00
N GLU A 227 -26.20 -26.16 13.73
CA GLU A 227 -26.09 -27.51 13.16
C GLU A 227 -27.17 -27.79 12.11
N SER A 228 -28.39 -27.38 12.44
CA SER A 228 -29.56 -27.43 11.58
C SER A 228 -30.47 -26.25 11.91
N GLY A 229 -31.15 -25.69 10.91
CA GLY A 229 -32.11 -24.60 11.12
C GLY A 229 -31.46 -23.28 11.52
N THR A 230 -31.84 -22.76 12.69
CA THR A 230 -31.46 -21.43 13.21
C THR A 230 -31.00 -21.50 14.65
N LEU A 231 -30.35 -20.42 15.10
CA LEU A 231 -30.04 -20.19 16.50
C LEU A 231 -31.34 -19.83 17.24
N GLU A 232 -31.53 -20.45 18.40
CA GLU A 232 -32.66 -20.24 19.28
C GLU A 232 -32.63 -18.83 19.89
N GLU A 233 -33.79 -18.18 19.89
CA GLU A 233 -33.96 -16.91 20.57
C GLU A 233 -33.89 -17.09 22.10
N ASN A 234 -33.45 -16.05 22.81
CA ASN A 234 -33.34 -16.01 24.27
C ASN A 234 -32.35 -17.04 24.86
N LYS A 235 -31.50 -17.66 24.03
CA LYS A 235 -30.41 -18.53 24.47
C LYS A 235 -29.07 -17.82 24.39
N ALA A 236 -28.22 -18.11 25.36
CA ALA A 236 -26.84 -17.66 25.35
C ALA A 236 -26.01 -18.54 24.41
N TYR A 237 -25.13 -17.92 23.64
CA TYR A 237 -24.17 -18.57 22.75
C TYR A 237 -22.76 -18.14 23.11
N TYR A 238 -21.82 -19.06 22.91
CA TYR A 238 -20.43 -18.88 23.30
C TYR A 238 -19.50 -19.20 22.11
N ILE A 239 -18.53 -18.33 21.88
CA ILE A 239 -17.49 -18.49 20.85
C ILE A 239 -16.15 -18.64 21.56
N ALA A 240 -15.42 -19.72 21.30
CA ALA A 240 -14.06 -19.87 21.81
C ALA A 240 -13.11 -18.99 21.00
N LEU A 241 -12.26 -18.23 21.68
CA LEU A 241 -11.28 -17.34 21.07
C LEU A 241 -9.91 -17.51 21.76
N PRO A 242 -8.79 -17.39 21.02
CA PRO A 242 -7.47 -17.38 21.63
C PRO A 242 -7.31 -16.16 22.55
N GLU A 243 -6.42 -16.29 23.55
CA GLU A 243 -6.08 -15.17 24.44
C GLU A 243 -5.50 -14.01 23.63
N GLN A 244 -6.20 -12.88 23.61
CA GLN A 244 -5.80 -11.70 22.86
C GLN A 244 -6.59 -10.45 23.28
N LYS A 245 -5.94 -9.30 23.08
CA LYS A 245 -6.56 -7.97 23.18
C LYS A 245 -7.05 -7.50 21.82
N LEU A 246 -8.33 -7.15 21.73
CA LEU A 246 -8.98 -6.59 20.54
C LEU A 246 -9.19 -5.09 20.79
N SER A 247 -8.30 -4.27 20.25
CA SER A 247 -8.17 -2.86 20.65
C SER A 247 -9.30 -1.99 20.11
N GLN A 248 -9.82 -2.33 18.93
CA GLN A 248 -10.94 -1.61 18.31
C GLN A 248 -12.30 -2.32 18.49
N GLY A 249 -12.31 -3.46 19.17
CA GLY A 249 -13.49 -4.28 19.39
C GLY A 249 -13.92 -5.14 18.19
N LEU A 250 -15.21 -5.47 18.13
CA LEU A 250 -15.74 -6.54 17.28
C LEU A 250 -16.97 -6.07 16.48
N THR A 251 -17.21 -6.70 15.34
CA THR A 251 -18.51 -6.69 14.66
C THR A 251 -19.10 -8.09 14.65
N LEU A 252 -20.32 -8.23 15.16
CA LEU A 252 -21.13 -9.43 15.03
C LEU A 252 -22.08 -9.26 13.85
N VAL A 253 -22.01 -10.16 12.89
CA VAL A 253 -22.85 -10.22 11.70
C VAL A 253 -23.84 -11.36 11.88
N PHE A 254 -25.09 -11.04 12.16
CA PHE A 254 -26.18 -12.00 12.29
C PHE A 254 -26.80 -12.23 10.91
N ILE A 255 -26.56 -13.39 10.32
CA ILE A 255 -27.01 -13.77 8.98
C ILE A 255 -28.27 -14.62 9.11
N MET A 256 -29.34 -14.19 8.46
CA MET A 256 -30.66 -14.83 8.50
C MET A 256 -30.76 -15.99 7.51
N GLN A 257 -31.84 -16.79 7.58
CA GLN A 257 -32.06 -17.89 6.62
C GLN A 257 -32.14 -17.43 5.16
N ASP A 258 -32.68 -16.22 4.92
CA ASP A 258 -32.80 -15.61 3.58
C ASP A 258 -31.50 -14.99 3.06
N GLY A 259 -30.40 -15.09 3.83
CA GLY A 259 -29.08 -14.56 3.49
C GLY A 259 -28.86 -13.09 3.86
N LYS A 260 -29.90 -12.32 4.22
CA LYS A 260 -29.74 -10.94 4.70
C LYS A 260 -29.08 -10.94 6.08
N ALA A 261 -28.49 -9.81 6.45
CA ALA A 261 -27.80 -9.71 7.73
C ALA A 261 -28.10 -8.42 8.51
N ILE A 262 -27.87 -8.49 9.83
CA ILE A 262 -27.81 -7.36 10.76
C ILE A 262 -26.41 -7.30 11.35
N LEU A 263 -25.82 -6.10 11.41
CA LEU A 263 -24.51 -5.88 12.01
C LEU A 263 -24.68 -5.22 13.39
N LYS A 264 -24.05 -5.79 14.40
CA LYS A 264 -23.86 -5.16 15.72
C LYS A 264 -22.37 -4.89 15.91
N LYS A 265 -22.01 -3.62 16.09
CA LYS A 265 -20.64 -3.19 16.34
C LYS A 265 -20.46 -2.95 17.82
N VAL A 266 -19.46 -3.60 18.41
CA VAL A 266 -18.99 -3.38 19.78
C VAL A 266 -17.69 -2.60 19.67
N LYS A 267 -17.77 -1.27 19.73
CA LYS A 267 -16.64 -0.35 19.51
C LYS A 267 -15.92 -0.01 20.81
N GLN A 268 -15.45 -1.03 21.50
CA GLN A 268 -14.66 -0.88 22.73
C GLN A 268 -13.60 -1.96 22.79
N GLU A 269 -12.57 -1.73 23.61
CA GLU A 269 -11.55 -2.73 23.86
C GLU A 269 -12.16 -3.99 24.49
N ILE A 270 -11.80 -5.15 23.93
CA ILE A 270 -12.21 -6.46 24.45
C ILE A 270 -10.96 -7.25 24.76
N ASN A 271 -10.85 -7.72 25.99
CA ASN A 271 -9.73 -8.53 26.44
C ASN A 271 -10.18 -9.98 26.64
N ILE A 272 -9.83 -10.84 25.69
CA ILE A 272 -10.10 -12.28 25.80
C ILE A 272 -9.00 -12.90 26.65
N GLN A 273 -9.38 -13.43 27.82
CA GLN A 273 -8.45 -13.99 28.80
C GLN A 273 -8.66 -15.50 28.95
N ARG A 274 -7.57 -16.23 29.20
CA ARG A 274 -7.60 -17.68 29.41
C ARG A 274 -8.60 -18.07 30.48
N ALA A 275 -9.40 -19.09 30.17
CA ALA A 275 -10.40 -19.68 31.05
C ALA A 275 -11.46 -18.70 31.58
N LYS A 276 -11.59 -17.48 31.03
CA LYS A 276 -12.64 -16.52 31.38
C LYS A 276 -13.71 -16.44 30.31
N VAL A 277 -14.88 -15.94 30.72
CA VAL A 277 -15.98 -15.57 29.82
C VAL A 277 -16.03 -14.05 29.75
N TYR A 278 -15.91 -13.49 28.55
CA TYR A 278 -16.20 -12.09 28.28
C TYR A 278 -17.63 -11.99 27.76
N ASP A 279 -18.51 -11.34 28.52
CA ASP A 279 -19.93 -11.25 28.19
C ASP A 279 -20.26 -9.96 27.45
N LEU A 280 -20.75 -10.08 26.22
CA LEU A 280 -21.28 -8.96 25.44
C LEU A 280 -22.72 -8.62 25.79
N GLY A 281 -23.40 -9.47 26.58
CA GLY A 281 -24.78 -9.30 26.97
C GLY A 281 -25.76 -9.58 25.85
N GLU A 282 -26.89 -8.88 25.89
CA GLU A 282 -28.01 -9.09 24.99
C GLU A 282 -27.84 -8.35 23.64
N MET A 283 -28.07 -9.08 22.55
CA MET A 283 -28.06 -8.60 21.18
C MET A 283 -29.50 -8.54 20.67
N THR A 284 -30.18 -7.41 20.91
CA THR A 284 -31.54 -7.18 20.39
C THR A 284 -31.48 -6.93 18.89
N LEU A 285 -32.09 -7.80 18.10
CA LEU A 285 -32.14 -7.79 16.65
C LEU A 285 -33.54 -7.40 16.17
N ASP A 286 -33.59 -6.51 15.18
CA ASP A 286 -34.82 -6.09 14.53
C ASP A 286 -34.80 -6.63 13.10
N ALA A 287 -35.57 -7.70 12.85
CA ALA A 287 -35.58 -8.39 11.57
C ALA A 287 -35.99 -7.49 10.40
N SER A 288 -36.76 -6.42 10.65
CA SER A 288 -37.15 -5.45 9.62
C SER A 288 -35.97 -4.63 9.08
N LYS A 289 -34.86 -4.55 9.84
CA LYS A 289 -33.62 -3.83 9.46
C LYS A 289 -32.59 -4.72 8.76
N THR A 290 -32.95 -5.97 8.46
CA THR A 290 -32.08 -6.87 7.69
C THR A 290 -31.87 -6.32 6.29
N LYS A 291 -30.64 -6.44 5.78
CA LYS A 291 -30.32 -6.02 4.40
C LYS A 291 -29.39 -7.02 3.72
N PRO A 292 -29.48 -7.17 2.39
CA PRO A 292 -28.49 -7.91 1.63
C PRO A 292 -27.14 -7.17 1.67
N PHE A 293 -26.05 -7.93 1.70
CA PHE A 293 -24.68 -7.40 1.59
C PHE A 293 -24.06 -7.89 0.27
N ILE A 294 -24.72 -7.51 -0.82
CA ILE A 294 -24.35 -7.89 -2.18
C ILE A 294 -23.60 -6.73 -2.80
N LEU A 295 -22.33 -6.95 -3.12
CA LEU A 295 -21.50 -6.03 -3.89
C LEU A 295 -21.83 -6.16 -5.37
N LYS A 296 -22.04 -5.02 -6.03
CA LYS A 296 -22.43 -4.96 -7.44
C LYS A 296 -21.34 -4.35 -8.32
N ASN A 297 -20.33 -3.71 -7.75
CA ASN A 297 -19.24 -3.11 -8.50
C ASN A 297 -18.34 -4.21 -9.08
N GLN A 298 -18.65 -4.64 -10.31
CA GLN A 298 -17.94 -5.72 -10.97
C GLN A 298 -16.46 -5.39 -11.19
N GLY A 299 -16.11 -4.13 -11.46
CA GLY A 299 -14.71 -3.70 -11.59
C GLY A 299 -13.89 -4.01 -10.34
N LEU A 300 -14.40 -3.66 -9.15
CA LEU A 300 -13.76 -3.99 -7.87
C LEU A 300 -13.73 -5.51 -7.61
N ILE A 301 -14.84 -6.21 -7.84
CA ILE A 301 -14.97 -7.65 -7.60
C ILE A 301 -14.00 -8.45 -8.47
N GLU A 302 -13.87 -8.09 -9.74
CA GLU A 302 -12.94 -8.71 -10.68
C GLU A 302 -11.50 -8.43 -10.31
N ALA A 303 -11.15 -7.17 -10.03
CA ALA A 303 -9.79 -6.79 -9.67
C ALA A 303 -9.29 -7.52 -8.41
N VAL A 304 -10.14 -7.63 -7.37
CA VAL A 304 -9.80 -8.39 -6.16
C VAL A 304 -9.82 -9.89 -6.43
N GLY A 305 -10.77 -10.40 -7.21
CA GLY A 305 -10.83 -11.82 -7.58
C GLY A 305 -9.64 -12.28 -8.44
N ALA A 306 -8.94 -11.37 -9.13
CA ALA A 306 -7.67 -11.69 -9.78
C ALA A 306 -6.51 -11.84 -8.78
N LYS A 307 -6.65 -11.30 -7.57
CA LYS A 307 -5.66 -11.38 -6.48
C LYS A 307 -5.96 -12.49 -5.46
N VAL A 308 -7.20 -12.95 -5.39
CA VAL A 308 -7.64 -13.98 -4.44
C VAL A 308 -8.46 -15.07 -5.14
N SER A 309 -8.14 -16.33 -4.88
CA SER A 309 -8.78 -17.46 -5.56
C SER A 309 -10.14 -17.84 -4.94
N GLY A 310 -11.09 -18.23 -5.80
CA GLY A 310 -12.30 -18.94 -5.40
C GLY A 310 -13.41 -18.08 -4.79
N LEU A 311 -13.50 -16.79 -5.12
CA LEU A 311 -14.67 -15.99 -4.74
C LEU A 311 -15.96 -16.60 -5.32
N THR A 312 -16.95 -16.82 -4.46
CA THR A 312 -18.27 -17.31 -4.85
C THR A 312 -19.13 -16.14 -5.31
N ARG A 313 -19.45 -16.09 -6.60
CA ARG A 313 -20.26 -15.03 -7.21
C ARG A 313 -21.62 -15.56 -7.63
N THR A 314 -22.61 -14.69 -7.66
CA THR A 314 -23.91 -14.97 -8.27
C THR A 314 -23.78 -15.03 -9.80
N ALA A 315 -24.80 -15.54 -10.50
CA ALA A 315 -24.76 -15.72 -11.95
C ALA A 315 -24.57 -14.40 -12.74
N ASP A 316 -25.05 -13.29 -12.18
CA ASP A 316 -24.87 -11.92 -12.69
C ASP A 316 -23.53 -11.28 -12.29
N GLY A 317 -22.64 -12.03 -11.64
CA GLY A 317 -21.28 -11.60 -11.28
C GLY A 317 -21.18 -10.78 -9.98
N HIS A 318 -22.27 -10.60 -9.24
CA HIS A 318 -22.26 -9.93 -7.94
C HIS A 318 -21.64 -10.80 -6.84
N LEU A 319 -21.23 -10.17 -5.74
CA LEU A 319 -20.58 -10.84 -4.61
C LEU A 319 -21.39 -10.63 -3.33
N ASP A 320 -22.05 -11.67 -2.83
CA ASP A 320 -22.53 -11.68 -1.45
C ASP A 320 -21.32 -11.86 -0.51
N ILE A 321 -21.01 -10.83 0.27
CA ILE A 321 -19.84 -10.79 1.15
C ILE A 321 -19.89 -11.93 2.18
N TYR A 322 -21.07 -12.32 2.64
CA TYR A 322 -21.23 -13.30 3.71
C TYR A 322 -21.53 -14.70 3.22
N ALA A 323 -21.73 -14.90 1.91
CA ALA A 323 -21.77 -16.21 1.30
C ALA A 323 -20.41 -16.91 1.39
N ALA A 324 -20.42 -18.19 1.78
CA ALA A 324 -19.23 -19.01 1.98
C ALA A 324 -18.15 -18.26 2.81
N ASP A 325 -16.95 -18.14 2.27
CA ASP A 325 -15.77 -17.50 2.84
C ASP A 325 -15.35 -16.24 2.06
N ASN A 326 -16.28 -15.60 1.34
CA ASN A 326 -16.02 -14.41 0.52
C ASN A 326 -15.39 -13.27 1.31
N LEU A 327 -15.97 -12.90 2.47
CA LEU A 327 -15.41 -11.87 3.35
C LEU A 327 -13.94 -12.15 3.68
N GLU A 328 -13.63 -13.38 4.04
CA GLU A 328 -12.28 -13.77 4.43
C GLU A 328 -11.31 -13.73 3.24
N LYS A 329 -11.77 -14.14 2.06
CA LYS A 329 -11.01 -14.05 0.82
C LYS A 329 -10.72 -12.59 0.46
N ILE A 330 -11.71 -11.69 0.47
CA ILE A 330 -11.46 -10.27 0.16
C ILE A 330 -10.54 -9.60 1.19
N LEU A 331 -10.61 -10.00 2.47
CA LEU A 331 -9.70 -9.51 3.52
C LEU A 331 -8.31 -10.14 3.44
N SER A 332 -8.13 -11.26 2.75
CA SER A 332 -6.81 -11.88 2.59
C SER A 332 -5.89 -11.08 1.66
N PHE A 333 -6.47 -10.31 0.73
CA PHE A 333 -5.70 -9.40 -0.11
C PHE A 333 -5.24 -8.18 0.69
N LYS A 334 -3.94 -7.89 0.65
CA LYS A 334 -3.33 -6.74 1.31
C LYS A 334 -2.48 -5.98 0.31
N GLY A 335 -2.64 -4.66 0.26
CA GLY A 335 -1.77 -3.80 -0.54
C GLY A 335 -2.52 -3.03 -1.64
N MET A 336 -1.77 -2.68 -2.67
CA MET A 336 -2.23 -1.83 -3.76
C MET A 336 -3.15 -2.59 -4.72
N LEU A 337 -4.36 -2.06 -4.93
CA LEU A 337 -5.28 -2.60 -5.92
C LEU A 337 -5.13 -1.85 -7.25
N GLU A 338 -4.74 -2.57 -8.29
CA GLU A 338 -4.65 -2.05 -9.65
C GLU A 338 -5.87 -2.47 -10.47
N ILE A 339 -6.53 -1.49 -11.09
CA ILE A 339 -7.66 -1.70 -11.99
C ILE A 339 -7.36 -0.93 -13.27
N LYS A 340 -7.02 -1.67 -14.32
CA LYS A 340 -6.58 -1.11 -15.60
C LYS A 340 -7.45 -1.64 -16.72
N ASN A 341 -7.88 -0.78 -17.64
CA ASN A 341 -8.68 -1.16 -18.81
C ASN A 341 -9.96 -1.95 -18.45
N ASN A 342 -10.59 -1.64 -17.33
CA ASN A 342 -11.82 -2.31 -16.88
C ASN A 342 -13.02 -1.37 -16.90
N ASN A 343 -13.74 -1.38 -18.02
CA ASN A 343 -14.94 -0.56 -18.22
C ASN A 343 -16.14 -1.00 -17.39
N LYS A 344 -16.04 -2.07 -16.59
CA LYS A 344 -17.04 -2.43 -15.59
C LYS A 344 -16.84 -1.68 -14.26
N LEU A 345 -15.71 -1.00 -14.07
CA LEU A 345 -15.51 -0.07 -12.97
C LEU A 345 -16.22 1.25 -13.32
N THR A 346 -17.35 1.50 -12.67
CA THR A 346 -18.17 2.70 -12.90
C THR A 346 -18.10 3.70 -11.75
N SER A 347 -17.83 3.22 -10.54
CA SER A 347 -17.56 4.03 -9.35
C SER A 347 -16.52 3.33 -8.46
N ILE A 348 -16.14 3.99 -7.36
CA ILE A 348 -15.37 3.37 -6.27
C ILE A 348 -16.27 3.04 -5.07
N ASP A 349 -17.58 3.15 -5.22
CA ASP A 349 -18.52 2.72 -4.19
C ASP A 349 -18.30 1.24 -3.92
N GLU A 350 -18.46 0.85 -2.65
CA GLU A 350 -18.15 -0.49 -2.13
C GLU A 350 -16.68 -0.73 -1.78
N LEU A 351 -15.75 0.19 -2.05
CA LEU A 351 -14.34 0.02 -1.65
C LEU A 351 -14.15 -0.22 -0.13
N GLN A 352 -15.05 0.33 0.70
CA GLN A 352 -15.10 0.12 2.16
C GLN A 352 -15.15 -1.35 2.63
N TYR A 353 -15.51 -2.29 1.75
CA TYR A 353 -15.54 -3.72 2.07
C TYR A 353 -14.19 -4.40 1.83
N TYR A 354 -13.31 -3.82 1.01
CA TYR A 354 -11.97 -4.31 0.72
C TYR A 354 -10.94 -3.67 1.65
N ARG A 355 -11.09 -3.91 2.95
CA ARG A 355 -10.47 -3.13 4.04
C ARG A 355 -8.95 -3.13 4.09
N ASN A 356 -8.33 -4.11 3.46
CA ASN A 356 -6.87 -4.27 3.46
C ASN A 356 -6.21 -3.76 2.17
N VAL A 357 -7.01 -3.17 1.25
CA VAL A 357 -6.50 -2.35 0.16
C VAL A 357 -5.98 -1.04 0.76
N ASN A 358 -4.69 -0.74 0.55
CA ASN A 358 -4.04 0.44 1.10
C ASN A 358 -3.67 1.50 0.05
N GLY A 359 -3.82 1.19 -1.24
CA GLY A 359 -3.50 2.08 -2.36
C GLY A 359 -4.28 1.69 -3.61
N LEU A 360 -4.38 2.60 -4.56
CA LEU A 360 -5.14 2.42 -5.79
C LEU A 360 -4.39 2.94 -7.01
N THR A 361 -4.42 2.15 -8.07
CA THR A 361 -4.10 2.60 -9.43
C THR A 361 -5.30 2.28 -10.32
N LEU A 362 -6.00 3.32 -10.76
CA LEU A 362 -7.19 3.26 -11.62
C LEU A 362 -6.82 3.87 -12.97
N GLN A 363 -6.44 3.07 -13.96
CA GLN A 363 -6.01 3.57 -15.29
C GLN A 363 -6.95 3.09 -16.40
N ASP A 364 -7.29 3.97 -17.34
CA ASP A 364 -8.02 3.64 -18.57
C ASP A 364 -9.36 2.92 -18.33
N ASN A 365 -10.01 3.20 -17.20
CA ASN A 365 -11.35 2.70 -16.90
C ASN A 365 -12.37 3.71 -17.41
N THR A 366 -12.72 3.63 -18.71
CA THR A 366 -13.39 4.75 -19.39
C THR A 366 -14.80 5.06 -18.87
N ASN A 367 -15.43 4.10 -18.18
CA ASN A 367 -16.74 4.25 -17.57
C ASN A 367 -16.70 4.70 -16.10
N LEU A 368 -15.52 4.81 -15.48
CA LEU A 368 -15.38 5.36 -14.14
C LEU A 368 -15.76 6.84 -14.19
N ALA A 369 -16.79 7.21 -13.42
CA ALA A 369 -17.46 8.48 -13.61
C ALA A 369 -17.79 9.20 -12.29
N GLY A 370 -18.08 10.49 -12.41
CA GLY A 370 -18.60 11.31 -11.33
C GLY A 370 -17.54 11.72 -10.31
N GLU A 371 -17.99 11.92 -9.06
CA GLU A 371 -17.15 12.37 -7.97
C GLU A 371 -16.53 11.19 -7.21
N LEU A 372 -15.21 11.11 -7.23
CA LEU A 372 -14.45 10.10 -6.49
C LEU A 372 -14.11 10.65 -5.10
N ASN A 373 -14.96 10.34 -4.13
CA ASN A 373 -14.76 10.69 -2.73
C ASN A 373 -14.01 9.58 -1.98
N PHE A 374 -12.71 9.78 -1.76
CA PHE A 374 -11.83 8.85 -1.06
C PHE A 374 -11.85 9.00 0.47
N ASN A 375 -12.46 10.06 1.01
CA ASN A 375 -12.55 10.35 2.45
C ASN A 375 -13.25 9.19 3.21
N LYS A 376 -14.11 8.45 2.51
CA LYS A 376 -14.80 7.26 3.02
C LYS A 376 -13.87 6.07 3.28
N TYR A 377 -12.62 6.15 2.84
CA TYR A 377 -11.69 5.02 2.78
C TYR A 377 -10.38 5.31 3.54
N PRO A 378 -10.42 5.52 4.87
CA PRO A 378 -9.23 5.84 5.68
C PRO A 378 -8.20 4.70 5.74
N GLN A 379 -8.53 3.52 5.20
CA GLN A 379 -7.57 2.44 5.01
C GLN A 379 -6.53 2.73 3.92
N LEU A 380 -6.77 3.72 3.05
CA LEU A 380 -5.82 4.12 2.02
C LEU A 380 -4.67 4.93 2.65
N THR A 381 -3.46 4.38 2.59
CA THR A 381 -2.25 4.95 3.20
C THR A 381 -1.05 4.97 2.26
N ASP A 382 -1.15 4.35 1.09
CA ASP A 382 -0.11 4.33 0.05
C ASP A 382 -0.41 5.45 -0.98
N ARG A 383 -0.15 5.26 -2.27
CA ARG A 383 -0.53 6.21 -3.33
C ARG A 383 -1.96 5.98 -3.87
N ILE A 384 -2.54 7.07 -4.37
CA ILE A 384 -3.77 7.06 -5.18
C ILE A 384 -3.44 7.62 -6.56
N GLU A 385 -3.76 6.84 -7.58
CA GLU A 385 -3.62 7.21 -8.99
C GLU A 385 -4.94 6.96 -9.72
N VAL A 386 -5.42 7.99 -10.42
CA VAL A 386 -6.60 7.96 -11.30
C VAL A 386 -6.20 8.57 -12.63
N ALA A 387 -6.20 7.75 -13.69
CA ALA A 387 -5.78 8.15 -15.02
C ALA A 387 -6.73 7.65 -16.11
N GLY A 388 -6.80 8.36 -17.23
CA GLY A 388 -7.51 7.91 -18.44
C GLY A 388 -9.01 7.63 -18.23
N SER A 389 -9.62 8.25 -17.23
CA SER A 389 -11.03 8.06 -16.85
C SER A 389 -11.82 9.35 -17.13
N PRO A 390 -12.23 9.60 -18.39
CA PRO A 390 -12.67 10.92 -18.86
C PRO A 390 -13.98 11.42 -18.22
N LEU A 391 -14.76 10.54 -17.60
CA LEU A 391 -16.04 10.87 -16.97
C LEU A 391 -15.90 11.26 -15.48
N VAL A 392 -14.70 11.14 -14.89
CA VAL A 392 -14.43 11.60 -13.52
C VAL A 392 -14.45 13.13 -13.50
N THR A 393 -15.25 13.71 -12.61
CA THR A 393 -15.43 15.16 -12.50
C THR A 393 -14.78 15.76 -11.28
N LYS A 394 -14.59 14.97 -10.22
CA LYS A 394 -13.98 15.41 -8.96
C LYS A 394 -13.17 14.28 -8.33
N VAL A 395 -12.04 14.64 -7.71
CA VAL A 395 -11.27 13.75 -6.84
C VAL A 395 -11.12 14.42 -5.47
N ASP A 396 -11.59 13.77 -4.41
CA ASP A 396 -11.50 14.28 -3.04
C ASP A 396 -10.75 13.27 -2.15
N VAL A 397 -9.66 13.70 -1.54
CA VAL A 397 -8.82 12.91 -0.62
C VAL A 397 -8.74 13.51 0.78
N THR A 398 -9.69 14.38 1.13
CA THR A 398 -9.77 15.00 2.46
C THR A 398 -9.76 13.95 3.58
N GLY A 399 -8.91 14.17 4.58
CA GLY A 399 -8.77 13.27 5.74
C GLY A 399 -7.89 12.03 5.51
N LEU A 400 -7.36 11.83 4.30
CA LEU A 400 -6.37 10.78 4.03
C LEU A 400 -4.95 11.23 4.40
N ASP A 401 -4.70 11.44 5.69
CA ASP A 401 -3.47 12.03 6.24
C ASP A 401 -2.19 11.18 6.10
N LYS A 402 -2.27 10.00 5.51
CA LYS A 402 -1.14 9.06 5.34
C LYS A 402 -0.66 8.90 3.91
N ILE A 403 -1.46 9.28 2.91
CA ILE A 403 -1.06 9.14 1.52
C ILE A 403 0.07 10.13 1.20
N VAL A 404 1.06 9.66 0.44
CA VAL A 404 2.24 10.47 0.08
C VAL A 404 2.23 10.92 -1.39
N GLN A 405 1.37 10.31 -2.21
CA GLN A 405 1.24 10.66 -3.63
C GLN A 405 -0.22 10.66 -4.06
N LEU A 406 -0.61 11.73 -4.77
CA LEU A 406 -1.88 11.83 -5.47
C LEU A 406 -1.63 12.16 -6.93
N GLN A 407 -2.10 11.28 -7.81
CA GLN A 407 -2.02 11.45 -9.26
C GLN A 407 -3.44 11.38 -9.82
N ALA A 408 -3.90 12.45 -10.46
CA ALA A 408 -5.20 12.54 -11.10
C ALA A 408 -5.02 13.24 -12.45
N HIS A 409 -4.72 12.49 -13.50
CA HIS A 409 -4.25 13.02 -14.78
C HIS A 409 -4.97 12.39 -15.97
N ASP A 410 -4.96 13.09 -17.11
CA ASP A 410 -5.67 12.67 -18.33
C ASP A 410 -7.18 12.42 -18.08
N LEU A 411 -7.75 13.12 -17.10
CA LEU A 411 -9.16 13.07 -16.74
C LEU A 411 -9.88 14.24 -17.41
N ASN A 412 -10.27 14.05 -18.69
CA ASN A 412 -10.81 15.14 -19.52
C ASN A 412 -12.00 15.89 -18.87
N GLY A 413 -12.82 15.20 -18.06
CA GLY A 413 -13.96 15.77 -17.33
C GLY A 413 -13.64 16.34 -15.95
N LEU A 414 -12.41 16.23 -15.44
CA LEU A 414 -12.02 16.65 -14.10
C LEU A 414 -12.10 18.17 -13.96
N LYS A 415 -12.90 18.64 -12.99
CA LYS A 415 -13.13 20.05 -12.71
C LYS A 415 -12.58 20.48 -11.36
N GLU A 416 -12.42 19.54 -10.43
CA GLU A 416 -12.03 19.85 -9.05
C GLU A 416 -11.19 18.73 -8.45
N VAL A 417 -10.13 19.10 -7.73
CA VAL A 417 -9.39 18.19 -6.85
C VAL A 417 -9.33 18.80 -5.47
N VAL A 418 -9.80 18.07 -4.47
CA VAL A 418 -9.83 18.50 -3.07
C VAL A 418 -8.86 17.65 -2.27
N THR A 419 -7.85 18.30 -1.70
CA THR A 419 -6.82 17.64 -0.91
C THR A 419 -7.00 17.81 0.59
N GLY A 420 -7.81 18.79 1.01
CA GLY A 420 -8.01 19.13 2.42
C GLY A 420 -6.74 19.60 3.14
N GLY A 421 -5.75 20.15 2.43
CA GLY A 421 -4.47 20.56 3.02
C GLY A 421 -3.63 19.36 3.46
N ASN A 422 -3.59 18.30 2.65
CA ASN A 422 -2.86 17.08 2.97
C ASN A 422 -1.37 17.37 3.20
N THR A 423 -0.93 17.24 4.46
CA THR A 423 0.43 17.62 4.86
C THR A 423 1.51 16.60 4.51
N LYS A 424 1.15 15.42 3.99
CA LYS A 424 2.08 14.32 3.67
C LYS A 424 2.30 14.10 2.19
N LEU A 425 1.47 14.69 1.31
CA LEU A 425 1.68 14.63 -0.13
C LEU A 425 3.02 15.24 -0.51
N ASN A 426 3.91 14.42 -1.09
CA ASN A 426 5.18 14.86 -1.66
C ASN A 426 5.12 14.98 -3.19
N LEU A 427 4.20 14.26 -3.83
CA LEU A 427 3.90 14.32 -5.26
C LEU A 427 2.43 14.65 -5.46
N PHE A 428 2.18 15.71 -6.23
CA PHE A 428 0.84 16.09 -6.68
C PHE A 428 0.85 16.27 -8.20
N ALA A 429 0.27 15.32 -8.92
CA ALA A 429 0.30 15.28 -10.38
C ALA A 429 -1.11 15.38 -10.99
N LEU A 430 -1.36 16.47 -11.70
CA LEU A 430 -2.64 16.89 -12.29
C LEU A 430 -2.50 17.27 -13.78
N TYR A 431 -1.60 16.62 -14.51
CA TYR A 431 -1.35 16.89 -15.92
C TYR A 431 -2.44 16.32 -16.85
N GLY A 432 -2.50 16.80 -18.09
CA GLY A 432 -3.44 16.30 -19.10
C GLY A 432 -4.92 16.57 -18.81
N ASN A 433 -5.25 17.39 -17.81
CA ASN A 433 -6.63 17.65 -17.40
C ASN A 433 -7.18 18.86 -18.17
N LYS A 434 -8.08 18.58 -19.12
CA LYS A 434 -8.62 19.60 -20.02
C LYS A 434 -9.74 20.44 -19.43
N SER A 435 -10.36 20.04 -18.32
CA SER A 435 -11.47 20.77 -17.70
C SER A 435 -11.13 21.42 -16.35
N LEU A 436 -9.92 21.19 -15.85
CA LEU A 436 -9.48 21.71 -14.55
C LEU A 436 -9.06 23.18 -14.71
N GLU A 437 -9.71 24.09 -13.99
CA GLU A 437 -9.44 25.53 -14.09
C GLU A 437 -8.52 26.08 -13.01
N SER A 438 -8.38 25.37 -11.89
CA SER A 438 -7.52 25.79 -10.79
C SER A 438 -6.88 24.59 -10.10
N VAL A 439 -5.72 24.83 -9.49
CA VAL A 439 -5.01 23.85 -8.67
C VAL A 439 -4.73 24.46 -7.31
N ASP A 440 -5.31 23.86 -6.27
CA ASP A 440 -5.01 24.20 -4.89
C ASP A 440 -3.99 23.19 -4.31
N ALA A 441 -2.72 23.60 -4.33
CA ALA A 441 -1.60 22.91 -3.71
C ALA A 441 -1.13 23.62 -2.42
N SER A 442 -2.03 24.36 -1.76
CA SER A 442 -1.74 25.07 -0.53
C SER A 442 -1.75 24.15 0.69
N ASN A 443 -1.04 24.56 1.76
CA ASN A 443 -0.95 23.85 3.04
C ASN A 443 -0.39 22.42 2.91
N MET A 444 0.53 22.19 1.98
CA MET A 444 1.21 20.92 1.74
C MET A 444 2.71 21.04 2.02
N PRO A 445 3.13 21.10 3.30
CA PRO A 445 4.53 21.30 3.64
C PRO A 445 5.47 20.18 3.18
N ALA A 446 4.97 18.97 2.87
CA ALA A 446 5.77 17.88 2.31
C ALA A 446 5.90 17.93 0.79
N LEU A 447 5.15 18.79 0.08
CA LEU A 447 5.08 18.81 -1.37
C LEU A 447 6.42 19.24 -1.97
N THR A 448 7.04 18.36 -2.75
CA THR A 448 8.30 18.64 -3.44
C THR A 448 8.16 18.67 -4.96
N ASN A 449 7.16 17.96 -5.51
CA ASN A 449 6.94 17.82 -6.95
C ASN A 449 5.49 18.10 -7.31
N LEU A 450 5.26 19.17 -8.09
CA LEU A 450 3.95 19.62 -8.56
C LEU A 450 3.92 19.60 -10.09
N GLN A 451 3.05 18.76 -10.65
CA GLN A 451 2.96 18.55 -12.10
C GLN A 451 1.57 18.92 -12.60
N THR A 452 1.49 19.85 -13.54
CA THR A 452 0.23 20.35 -14.11
C THR A 452 0.30 20.50 -15.62
N TYR A 453 1.30 19.93 -16.27
CA TYR A 453 1.57 20.11 -17.70
C TYR A 453 0.45 19.60 -18.62
N TYR A 454 0.36 20.12 -19.85
CA TYR A 454 -0.70 19.78 -20.82
C TYR A 454 -2.14 19.96 -20.29
N SER A 455 -2.35 20.82 -19.29
CA SER A 455 -3.66 21.13 -18.71
C SER A 455 -4.07 22.54 -19.10
N SER A 456 -4.51 22.69 -20.36
CA SER A 456 -4.64 23.97 -21.06
C SER A 456 -5.61 24.97 -20.43
N ASN A 457 -6.52 24.54 -19.56
CA ASN A 457 -7.55 25.37 -18.94
C ASN A 457 -7.21 25.83 -17.51
N ILE A 458 -6.11 25.37 -16.92
CA ILE A 458 -5.68 25.86 -15.60
C ILE A 458 -5.35 27.34 -15.71
N LYS A 459 -6.06 28.16 -14.93
CA LYS A 459 -5.91 29.62 -14.82
C LYS A 459 -5.08 30.00 -13.60
N THR A 460 -5.22 29.27 -12.50
CA THR A 460 -4.56 29.59 -11.23
C THR A 460 -3.94 28.36 -10.58
N ILE A 461 -2.77 28.55 -9.97
CA ILE A 461 -2.11 27.56 -9.11
C ILE A 461 -1.82 28.25 -7.78
N ASN A 462 -2.15 27.60 -6.67
CA ASN A 462 -1.90 28.11 -5.32
C ASN A 462 -0.96 27.17 -4.56
N THR A 463 0.17 27.69 -4.06
CA THR A 463 1.18 26.96 -3.28
C THR A 463 1.44 27.59 -1.91
N THR A 464 0.57 28.49 -1.43
CA THR A 464 0.70 29.10 -0.11
C THR A 464 0.85 28.04 0.99
N ASN A 465 1.76 28.23 1.94
CA ASN A 465 2.10 27.26 2.99
C ASN A 465 2.64 25.91 2.49
N SER A 466 3.18 25.85 1.26
CA SER A 466 3.86 24.69 0.69
C SER A 466 5.32 25.03 0.34
N PRO A 467 6.18 25.30 1.35
CA PRO A 467 7.51 25.90 1.14
C PRO A 467 8.54 24.99 0.47
N ASN A 468 8.28 23.68 0.41
CA ASN A 468 9.24 22.67 -0.05
C ASN A 468 9.12 22.30 -1.53
N VAL A 469 8.24 22.96 -2.30
CA VAL A 469 8.12 22.71 -3.74
C VAL A 469 9.47 22.98 -4.40
N SER A 470 10.03 21.94 -5.00
CA SER A 470 11.37 21.93 -5.62
C SER A 470 11.32 21.78 -7.13
N ASP A 471 10.33 21.04 -7.63
CA ASP A 471 10.09 20.80 -9.05
C ASP A 471 8.65 21.22 -9.38
N PHE A 472 8.52 22.25 -10.19
CA PHE A 472 7.25 22.67 -10.77
C PHE A 472 7.30 22.49 -12.29
N ASN A 473 6.39 21.65 -12.80
CA ASN A 473 6.22 21.41 -14.22
C ASN A 473 4.78 21.67 -14.68
N GLY A 474 4.54 22.88 -15.20
CA GLY A 474 3.29 23.34 -15.79
C GLY A 474 3.42 23.73 -17.27
N ILE A 475 4.26 23.03 -18.05
CA ILE A 475 4.41 23.33 -19.48
C ILE A 475 3.09 23.15 -20.24
N SER A 476 2.89 23.96 -21.28
CA SER A 476 1.69 23.91 -22.13
C SER A 476 0.38 24.26 -21.41
N ASN A 477 0.45 25.07 -20.36
CA ASN A 477 -0.71 25.60 -19.65
C ASN A 477 -1.10 26.98 -20.21
N GLY A 478 -1.68 26.97 -21.41
CA GLY A 478 -2.01 28.18 -22.19
C GLY A 478 -2.99 29.17 -21.53
N SER A 479 -3.66 28.79 -20.45
CA SER A 479 -4.59 29.66 -19.71
C SER A 479 -4.04 30.17 -18.38
N LEU A 480 -2.85 29.71 -17.95
CA LEU A 480 -2.30 29.98 -16.63
C LEU A 480 -1.95 31.47 -16.50
N GLN A 481 -2.69 32.18 -15.65
CA GLN A 481 -2.58 33.63 -15.44
C GLN A 481 -1.96 34.00 -14.09
N ASN A 482 -2.01 33.10 -13.12
CA ASN A 482 -1.55 33.40 -11.77
C ASN A 482 -0.93 32.19 -11.08
N PHE A 483 0.19 32.43 -10.40
CA PHE A 483 0.86 31.48 -9.52
C PHE A 483 0.95 32.11 -8.12
N ILE A 484 0.01 31.77 -7.26
CA ILE A 484 -0.12 32.30 -5.89
C ILE A 484 0.82 31.51 -4.98
N GLY A 485 1.53 32.22 -4.10
CA GLY A 485 2.46 31.61 -3.16
C GLY A 485 3.89 31.50 -3.66
N LEU A 486 4.16 31.90 -4.92
CA LEU A 486 5.49 31.79 -5.56
C LEU A 486 6.61 32.23 -4.62
N SER A 487 6.51 33.42 -4.02
CA SER A 487 7.51 34.00 -3.12
C SER A 487 7.88 33.17 -1.89
N GLU A 488 7.12 32.13 -1.54
CA GLU A 488 7.42 31.22 -0.43
C GLU A 488 8.31 30.03 -0.87
N GLN A 489 8.49 29.80 -2.17
CA GLN A 489 9.18 28.61 -2.69
C GLN A 489 10.71 28.78 -2.75
N SER A 490 11.34 29.01 -1.59
CA SER A 490 12.81 29.10 -1.48
C SER A 490 13.57 27.83 -1.88
N LYS A 491 12.89 26.68 -1.91
CA LYS A 491 13.46 25.38 -2.30
C LYS A 491 13.33 25.07 -3.79
N LEU A 492 12.66 25.92 -4.57
CA LEU A 492 12.42 25.72 -5.98
C LEU A 492 13.73 25.62 -6.76
N GLN A 493 13.91 24.53 -7.49
CA GLN A 493 15.05 24.28 -8.38
C GLN A 493 14.63 24.37 -9.84
N LYS A 494 13.46 23.84 -10.18
CA LYS A 494 12.93 23.82 -11.53
C LYS A 494 11.59 24.53 -11.59
N PHE A 495 11.49 25.53 -12.47
CA PHE A 495 10.26 26.25 -12.75
C PHE A 495 9.96 26.24 -14.25
N TRP A 496 9.06 25.36 -14.67
CA TRP A 496 8.64 25.26 -16.06
C TRP A 496 7.18 25.68 -16.22
N ALA A 497 6.97 26.81 -16.89
CA ALA A 497 5.66 27.43 -17.14
C ALA A 497 5.55 27.91 -18.60
N SER A 498 6.14 27.18 -19.53
CA SER A 498 6.09 27.46 -20.96
C SER A 498 4.64 27.59 -21.46
N GLY A 499 4.39 28.61 -22.29
CA GLY A 499 3.08 28.91 -22.86
C GLY A 499 2.10 29.59 -21.89
N SER A 500 2.51 29.92 -20.66
CA SER A 500 1.62 30.58 -19.69
C SER A 500 1.28 32.02 -20.08
N LYS A 501 0.21 32.56 -19.50
CA LYS A 501 -0.24 33.95 -19.64
C LYS A 501 0.20 34.86 -18.47
N ILE A 502 1.14 34.40 -17.65
CA ILE A 502 1.69 35.22 -16.56
C ILE A 502 2.63 36.27 -17.16
N GLU A 503 2.37 37.54 -16.85
CA GLU A 503 3.11 38.67 -17.44
C GLU A 503 4.36 39.07 -16.65
N SER A 504 4.47 38.72 -15.36
CA SER A 504 5.63 39.05 -14.53
C SER A 504 5.93 37.92 -13.54
N TYR A 505 7.22 37.60 -13.39
CA TYR A 505 7.72 36.63 -12.41
C TYR A 505 8.79 37.27 -11.52
N ASP A 506 8.64 37.11 -10.21
CA ASP A 506 9.63 37.52 -9.21
C ASP A 506 10.27 36.29 -8.57
N PHE A 507 11.54 36.06 -8.89
CA PHE A 507 12.36 34.96 -8.37
C PHE A 507 13.23 35.37 -7.19
N SER A 508 13.03 36.55 -6.58
CA SER A 508 13.87 37.10 -5.51
C SER A 508 13.97 36.25 -4.25
N LYS A 509 13.11 35.23 -4.12
CA LYS A 509 13.09 34.29 -2.98
C LYS A 509 13.62 32.89 -3.33
N MET A 510 13.89 32.58 -4.59
CA MET A 510 14.22 31.23 -5.07
C MET A 510 15.73 31.03 -5.10
N THR A 511 16.33 30.94 -3.92
CA THR A 511 17.80 30.85 -3.80
C THR A 511 18.39 29.58 -4.42
N ASN A 512 17.57 28.53 -4.61
CA ASN A 512 17.97 27.26 -5.21
C ASN A 512 17.62 27.12 -6.71
N LEU A 513 17.10 28.18 -7.34
CA LEU A 513 16.61 28.11 -8.72
C LEU A 513 17.75 27.71 -9.67
N ARG A 514 17.52 26.66 -10.46
CA ARG A 514 18.48 26.08 -11.40
C ARG A 514 18.02 26.21 -12.84
N ASP A 515 16.77 25.83 -13.09
CA ASP A 515 16.20 25.72 -14.44
C ASP A 515 14.91 26.55 -14.53
N VAL A 516 14.88 27.52 -15.45
CA VAL A 516 13.68 28.32 -15.75
C VAL A 516 13.28 28.12 -17.20
N ASN A 517 12.05 27.68 -17.42
CA ASN A 517 11.48 27.57 -18.76
C ASN A 517 10.15 28.32 -18.85
N LEU A 518 10.20 29.47 -19.52
CA LEU A 518 9.06 30.35 -19.81
C LEU A 518 8.86 30.51 -21.32
N ALA A 519 9.37 29.58 -22.13
CA ALA A 519 9.26 29.67 -23.58
C ALA A 519 7.80 29.86 -24.01
N SER A 520 7.56 30.82 -24.91
CA SER A 520 6.24 31.21 -25.42
C SER A 520 5.25 31.69 -24.35
N ALA A 521 5.71 32.03 -23.14
CA ALA A 521 4.88 32.67 -22.13
C ALA A 521 4.69 34.17 -22.43
N ALA A 522 3.60 34.75 -21.92
CA ALA A 522 3.28 36.18 -22.04
C ALA A 522 4.15 37.09 -21.15
N VAL A 523 5.25 36.57 -20.59
CA VAL A 523 6.11 37.27 -19.63
C VAL A 523 6.78 38.48 -20.28
N LYS A 524 6.60 39.64 -19.65
CA LYS A 524 7.18 40.94 -20.00
C LYS A 524 8.31 41.33 -19.04
N GLU A 525 8.27 40.81 -17.81
CA GLU A 525 9.22 41.17 -16.76
C GLU A 525 9.65 39.94 -15.94
N ILE A 526 10.96 39.82 -15.71
CA ILE A 526 11.54 38.83 -14.80
C ILE A 526 12.44 39.58 -13.81
N LYS A 527 12.21 39.36 -12.51
CA LYS A 527 12.96 39.98 -11.41
C LYS A 527 13.63 38.92 -10.53
N GLY A 528 14.68 39.35 -9.83
CA GLY A 528 15.22 38.58 -8.69
C GLY A 528 16.08 37.36 -9.05
N LEU A 529 16.51 37.18 -10.30
CA LEU A 529 17.40 36.08 -10.71
C LEU A 529 18.75 36.09 -9.96
N SER A 530 19.18 37.25 -9.44
CA SER A 530 20.37 37.37 -8.60
C SER A 530 20.28 36.53 -7.32
N ALA A 531 19.06 36.30 -6.78
CA ALA A 531 18.86 35.48 -5.59
C ALA A 531 19.29 34.02 -5.81
N ALA A 532 19.13 33.50 -7.03
CA ALA A 532 19.57 32.15 -7.40
C ALA A 532 21.10 32.02 -7.43
N GLY A 533 21.81 33.14 -7.64
CA GLY A 533 23.27 33.19 -7.64
C GLY A 533 23.91 32.11 -8.54
N ALA A 534 24.81 31.35 -7.94
CA ALA A 534 25.53 30.26 -8.60
C ALA A 534 24.68 28.99 -8.85
N ASN A 535 23.41 28.93 -8.43
CA ASN A 535 22.55 27.78 -8.70
C ASN A 535 21.95 27.82 -10.11
N LEU A 536 21.69 29.00 -10.67
CA LEU A 536 21.04 29.16 -11.97
C LEU A 536 21.95 28.64 -13.10
N GLN A 537 21.43 27.73 -13.92
CA GLN A 537 22.16 27.04 -14.99
C GLN A 537 21.51 27.19 -16.36
N GLU A 538 20.18 27.27 -16.43
CA GLU A 538 19.44 27.31 -17.69
C GLU A 538 18.29 28.32 -17.66
N LEU A 539 18.23 29.17 -18.70
CA LEU A 539 17.15 30.12 -18.95
C LEU A 539 16.59 29.91 -20.37
N GLN A 540 15.33 29.47 -20.46
CA GLN A 540 14.59 29.31 -21.72
C GLN A 540 13.46 30.35 -21.77
N LEU A 541 13.66 31.43 -22.51
CA LEU A 541 12.73 32.56 -22.63
C LEU A 541 12.34 32.83 -24.10
N SER A 542 12.52 31.85 -24.99
CA SER A 542 12.19 32.01 -26.41
C SER A 542 10.72 32.43 -26.60
N LYS A 543 10.47 33.35 -27.54
CA LYS A 543 9.14 33.89 -27.87
C LYS A 543 8.38 34.49 -26.67
N THR A 544 9.12 35.08 -25.72
CA THR A 544 8.55 35.91 -24.66
C THR A 544 8.60 37.39 -25.04
N HIS A 545 8.12 38.26 -24.15
CA HIS A 545 8.07 39.72 -24.34
C HIS A 545 9.00 40.47 -23.37
N VAL A 546 10.02 39.78 -22.84
CA VAL A 546 10.96 40.35 -21.87
C VAL A 546 11.84 41.41 -22.53
N SER A 547 11.82 42.64 -22.02
CA SER A 547 12.61 43.76 -22.55
C SER A 547 13.98 43.93 -21.89
N SER A 548 14.17 43.36 -20.69
CA SER A 548 15.44 43.41 -19.95
C SER A 548 15.67 42.13 -19.15
N LEU A 549 16.93 41.75 -19.00
CA LEU A 549 17.34 40.56 -18.27
C LEU A 549 18.67 40.82 -17.55
N ASP A 550 18.68 40.71 -16.22
CA ASP A 550 19.90 40.79 -15.42
C ASP A 550 20.36 39.38 -15.02
N VAL A 551 21.50 38.96 -15.56
CA VAL A 551 22.19 37.69 -15.27
C VAL A 551 23.59 37.90 -14.68
N SER A 552 23.91 39.13 -14.24
CA SER A 552 25.22 39.52 -13.75
C SER A 552 25.68 38.73 -12.51
N ASN A 553 24.73 38.21 -11.74
CA ASN A 553 24.97 37.46 -10.51
C ASN A 553 24.87 35.93 -10.70
N ASN A 554 24.84 35.43 -11.94
CA ASN A 554 24.66 34.01 -12.24
C ASN A 554 25.90 33.40 -12.93
N PRO A 555 27.04 33.28 -12.24
CA PRO A 555 28.32 32.87 -12.85
C PRO A 555 28.34 31.42 -13.37
N ASN A 556 27.38 30.59 -12.94
CA ASN A 556 27.24 29.19 -13.35
C ASN A 556 26.24 28.98 -14.50
N LEU A 557 25.66 30.04 -15.04
CA LEU A 557 24.73 29.95 -16.16
C LEU A 557 25.43 29.33 -17.38
N THR A 558 24.81 28.30 -17.95
CA THR A 558 25.38 27.49 -19.05
C THR A 558 24.63 27.65 -20.36
N SER A 559 23.34 28.00 -20.30
CA SER A 559 22.48 28.15 -21.48
C SER A 559 21.51 29.31 -21.32
N ILE A 560 21.41 30.14 -22.36
CA ILE A 560 20.40 31.19 -22.51
C ILE A 560 19.76 31.03 -23.90
N ASP A 561 18.42 30.94 -23.94
CA ASP A 561 17.62 31.03 -25.17
C ASP A 561 16.63 32.20 -25.11
N LEU A 562 16.86 33.20 -25.96
CA LEU A 562 16.02 34.38 -26.22
C LEU A 562 15.53 34.41 -27.67
N TYR A 563 15.44 33.27 -28.36
CA TYR A 563 14.91 33.21 -29.73
C TYR A 563 13.59 33.97 -29.85
N GLY A 564 13.52 34.96 -30.74
CA GLY A 564 12.29 35.70 -31.03
C GLY A 564 11.80 36.64 -29.92
N VAL A 565 12.64 37.02 -28.97
CA VAL A 565 12.32 38.03 -27.95
C VAL A 565 12.58 39.43 -28.54
N LYS A 566 11.59 39.97 -29.23
CA LYS A 566 11.75 41.16 -30.10
C LYS A 566 12.05 42.44 -29.31
N GLU A 567 11.57 42.50 -28.08
CA GLU A 567 11.68 43.63 -27.16
C GLU A 567 13.06 43.75 -26.51
N MET A 568 13.91 42.72 -26.62
CA MET A 568 15.26 42.71 -26.04
C MET A 568 16.22 43.57 -26.88
N THR A 569 16.76 44.63 -26.30
CA THR A 569 17.68 45.58 -26.99
C THR A 569 19.12 45.52 -26.52
N ALA A 570 19.38 44.94 -25.34
CA ALA A 570 20.71 44.76 -24.79
C ALA A 570 20.75 43.50 -23.93
N LEU A 571 21.91 42.86 -23.88
CA LEU A 571 22.17 41.71 -23.00
C LEU A 571 23.64 41.74 -22.58
N ASP A 572 23.89 41.80 -21.28
CA ASP A 572 25.23 41.64 -20.71
C ASP A 572 25.44 40.20 -20.25
N VAL A 573 26.34 39.48 -20.93
CA VAL A 573 26.75 38.11 -20.59
C VAL A 573 28.19 38.04 -20.08
N THR A 574 28.86 39.17 -19.88
CA THR A 574 30.29 39.23 -19.50
C THR A 574 30.56 38.65 -18.11
N HIS A 575 29.51 38.47 -17.32
CA HIS A 575 29.54 37.89 -15.98
C HIS A 575 29.24 36.37 -15.96
N ASN A 576 29.03 35.74 -17.11
CA ASN A 576 28.64 34.32 -17.22
C ASN A 576 29.75 33.46 -17.89
N PRO A 577 30.92 33.28 -17.25
CA PRO A 577 32.08 32.62 -17.86
C PRO A 577 31.89 31.12 -18.15
N LYS A 578 30.81 30.51 -17.61
CA LYS A 578 30.45 29.11 -17.87
C LYS A 578 29.44 28.92 -19.00
N LEU A 579 29.04 29.99 -19.69
CA LEU A 579 28.08 29.91 -20.78
C LEU A 579 28.63 29.04 -21.92
N THR A 580 27.85 28.04 -22.35
CA THR A 580 28.21 27.08 -23.41
C THR A 580 27.30 27.22 -24.63
N SER A 581 26.09 27.73 -24.44
CA SER A 581 25.09 27.99 -25.47
C SER A 581 24.44 29.36 -25.27
N LEU A 582 24.47 30.19 -26.31
CA LEU A 582 23.76 31.46 -26.38
C LEU A 582 22.97 31.54 -27.68
N ARG A 583 21.64 31.52 -27.57
CA ARG A 583 20.70 31.63 -28.70
C ARG A 583 19.86 32.90 -28.52
N ILE A 584 20.10 33.93 -29.34
CA ILE A 584 19.36 35.20 -29.29
C ILE A 584 18.82 35.69 -30.65
N PRO A 585 18.51 34.82 -31.64
CA PRO A 585 18.11 35.30 -32.94
C PRO A 585 16.75 36.00 -32.89
N PHE A 586 16.50 36.92 -33.83
CA PHE A 586 15.25 37.70 -33.89
C PHE A 586 15.02 38.57 -32.64
N THR A 587 16.10 39.11 -32.07
CA THR A 587 16.06 40.13 -31.02
C THR A 587 16.45 41.50 -31.60
N SER A 588 16.33 42.57 -30.82
CA SER A 588 16.74 43.92 -31.25
C SER A 588 18.13 44.33 -30.71
N ILE A 589 18.96 43.36 -30.35
CA ILE A 589 20.27 43.59 -29.72
C ILE A 589 21.26 44.21 -30.71
N SER A 590 21.80 45.39 -30.38
CA SER A 590 22.71 46.16 -31.24
C SER A 590 24.19 46.09 -30.88
N SER A 591 24.51 45.61 -29.66
CA SER A 591 25.87 45.30 -29.23
C SER A 591 25.86 44.05 -28.34
N LEU A 592 26.94 43.26 -28.41
CA LEU A 592 27.12 42.08 -27.59
C LEU A 592 28.61 41.86 -27.32
N ASP A 593 29.00 41.85 -26.04
CA ASP A 593 30.33 41.45 -25.60
C ASP A 593 30.32 40.01 -25.11
N VAL A 594 31.10 39.16 -25.77
CA VAL A 594 31.26 37.74 -25.46
C VAL A 594 32.69 37.37 -25.02
N SER A 595 33.52 38.37 -24.73
CA SER A 595 34.96 38.20 -24.42
C SER A 595 35.23 37.28 -23.22
N ASN A 596 34.34 37.28 -22.22
CA ASN A 596 34.44 36.44 -21.03
C ASN A 596 33.80 35.05 -21.20
N ASN A 597 33.05 34.80 -22.27
CA ASN A 597 32.31 33.54 -22.49
C ASN A 597 33.14 32.51 -23.28
N THR A 598 34.38 32.30 -22.85
CA THR A 598 35.39 31.45 -23.53
C THR A 598 34.97 29.98 -23.71
N LYS A 599 33.95 29.51 -22.96
CA LYS A 599 33.38 28.16 -23.04
C LYS A 599 32.23 28.00 -24.03
N LEU A 600 31.84 29.05 -24.75
CA LEU A 600 30.78 28.96 -25.75
C LEU A 600 31.14 27.94 -26.84
N THR A 601 30.20 27.04 -27.11
CA THR A 601 30.26 26.05 -28.19
C THR A 601 29.19 26.32 -29.25
N TYR A 602 28.11 26.99 -28.88
CA TYR A 602 27.02 27.43 -29.74
C TYR A 602 26.73 28.92 -29.53
N LEU A 603 26.79 29.71 -30.59
CA LEU A 603 26.42 31.13 -30.59
C LEU A 603 25.55 31.42 -31.81
N SER A 604 24.31 31.84 -31.57
CA SER A 604 23.38 32.28 -32.62
C SER A 604 22.87 33.68 -32.33
N VAL A 605 23.30 34.63 -33.15
CA VAL A 605 22.93 36.05 -33.10
C VAL A 605 22.34 36.54 -34.43
N SER A 606 21.91 35.62 -35.30
CA SER A 606 21.30 35.94 -36.59
C SER A 606 20.02 36.76 -36.41
N HIS A 607 19.73 37.70 -37.31
CA HIS A 607 18.54 38.54 -37.19
C HIS A 607 18.49 39.38 -35.90
N CYS A 608 19.63 39.93 -35.49
CA CYS A 608 19.71 40.99 -34.47
C CYS A 608 19.97 42.36 -35.13
N LYS A 609 20.58 43.30 -34.41
CA LYS A 609 20.99 44.63 -34.90
C LYS A 609 22.51 44.87 -34.77
N LEU A 610 23.30 43.79 -34.76
CA LEU A 610 24.74 43.85 -34.55
C LEU A 610 25.46 44.36 -35.81
N SER A 611 26.32 45.36 -35.68
CA SER A 611 27.22 45.78 -36.77
C SER A 611 28.58 45.09 -36.71
N THR A 612 29.01 44.70 -35.50
CA THR A 612 30.28 44.02 -35.25
C THR A 612 30.12 42.93 -34.19
N LEU A 613 30.91 41.86 -34.30
CA LEU A 613 31.04 40.83 -33.27
C LEU A 613 32.48 40.32 -33.23
N ASP A 614 33.13 40.37 -32.05
CA ASP A 614 34.44 39.78 -31.83
C ASP A 614 34.31 38.43 -31.12
N ILE A 615 34.78 37.36 -31.77
CA ILE A 615 34.75 36.00 -31.22
C ILE A 615 36.14 35.42 -30.97
N ARG A 616 37.22 36.21 -31.07
CA ARG A 616 38.62 35.71 -30.96
C ARG A 616 38.88 34.98 -29.63
N HIS A 617 38.19 35.39 -28.57
CA HIS A 617 38.33 34.80 -27.24
C HIS A 617 37.59 33.46 -27.08
N ILE A 618 36.72 33.07 -28.04
CA ILE A 618 35.91 31.86 -28.00
C ILE A 618 36.52 30.76 -28.87
N THR A 619 37.72 30.29 -28.49
CA THR A 619 38.49 29.32 -29.29
C THR A 619 37.77 27.97 -29.44
N GLY A 620 36.87 27.63 -28.51
CA GLY A 620 36.07 26.40 -28.50
C GLY A 620 34.83 26.42 -29.41
N LEU A 621 34.47 27.55 -30.01
CA LEU A 621 33.18 27.72 -30.71
C LEU A 621 33.01 26.67 -31.81
N GLY A 622 31.90 25.93 -31.76
CA GLY A 622 31.57 24.86 -32.70
C GLY A 622 30.58 25.30 -33.77
N LYS A 623 29.61 26.15 -33.41
CA LYS A 623 28.60 26.69 -34.32
C LYS A 623 28.46 28.19 -34.12
N LEU A 624 28.47 28.94 -35.22
CA LEU A 624 28.21 30.37 -35.26
C LEU A 624 27.19 30.69 -36.36
N TYR A 625 26.13 31.40 -35.98
CA TYR A 625 25.17 31.98 -36.91
C TYR A 625 24.99 33.46 -36.60
N ALA A 626 25.50 34.32 -37.48
CA ALA A 626 25.53 35.77 -37.27
C ALA A 626 24.90 36.56 -38.43
N GLY A 627 24.35 35.87 -39.43
CA GLY A 627 23.86 36.49 -40.64
C GLY A 627 22.54 37.23 -40.50
N SER A 628 22.19 37.93 -41.58
CA SER A 628 20.90 38.60 -41.75
C SER A 628 20.52 39.53 -40.58
N GLN A 629 21.45 40.38 -40.12
CA GLN A 629 21.13 41.45 -39.17
C GLN A 629 20.10 42.43 -39.76
N GLU A 630 19.51 43.34 -38.99
CA GLU A 630 18.55 44.33 -39.50
C GLU A 630 19.25 45.65 -39.90
N PRO A 631 19.27 46.04 -41.21
CA PRO A 631 19.00 47.43 -41.59
C PRO A 631 18.18 47.63 -42.89
N ASN A 632 17.52 48.78 -42.93
CA ASN A 632 16.59 49.30 -43.92
C ASN A 632 17.33 49.75 -45.19
N GLY A 633 17.15 49.05 -46.31
CA GLY A 633 17.53 49.57 -47.62
C GLY A 633 18.03 48.53 -48.59
N PHE A 634 19.30 48.13 -48.52
CA PHE A 634 19.89 47.34 -49.62
C PHE A 634 20.97 46.30 -49.28
N LEU A 635 21.62 46.28 -48.11
CA LEU A 635 22.60 45.23 -47.76
C LEU A 635 22.74 45.13 -46.23
N ALA A 636 22.22 44.07 -45.64
CA ALA A 636 22.17 43.92 -44.19
C ALA A 636 23.36 43.15 -43.64
N ASN A 637 24.51 43.78 -43.37
CA ASN A 637 25.75 43.06 -43.02
C ASN A 637 26.25 43.24 -41.57
N ILE A 638 27.05 42.28 -41.13
CA ILE A 638 27.82 42.29 -39.87
C ILE A 638 29.29 42.05 -40.17
N THR A 639 30.19 42.69 -39.43
CA THR A 639 31.60 42.33 -39.40
C THR A 639 31.91 41.41 -38.22
N VAL A 640 32.33 40.18 -38.49
CA VAL A 640 32.74 39.22 -37.46
C VAL A 640 34.25 39.08 -37.45
N THR A 641 34.89 39.40 -36.33
CA THR A 641 36.33 39.25 -36.12
C THR A 641 36.63 37.90 -35.47
N MET A 642 37.52 37.11 -36.08
CA MET A 642 37.89 35.77 -35.61
C MET A 642 39.33 35.40 -36.01
N THR A 643 39.87 34.33 -35.44
CA THR A 643 41.18 33.77 -35.87
C THR A 643 41.06 32.94 -37.14
N ALA A 644 42.18 32.70 -37.83
CA ALA A 644 42.21 31.85 -39.02
C ALA A 644 41.71 30.42 -38.74
N ALA A 645 42.05 29.86 -37.57
CA ALA A 645 41.62 28.54 -37.14
C ALA A 645 40.10 28.48 -36.91
N GLN A 646 39.52 29.51 -36.27
CA GLN A 646 38.07 29.60 -36.08
C GLN A 646 37.34 29.71 -37.42
N LYS A 647 37.82 30.54 -38.35
CA LYS A 647 37.24 30.67 -39.69
C LYS A 647 37.19 29.32 -40.40
N ALA A 648 38.33 28.63 -40.48
CA ALA A 648 38.43 27.33 -41.15
C ALA A 648 37.47 26.29 -40.56
N LYS A 649 37.29 26.29 -39.23
CA LYS A 649 36.37 25.38 -38.53
C LYS A 649 34.91 25.74 -38.77
N LEU A 650 34.54 27.01 -38.61
CA LEU A 650 33.15 27.47 -38.69
C LEU A 650 32.60 27.43 -40.12
N GLU A 651 33.45 27.67 -41.13
CA GLU A 651 33.06 27.58 -42.54
C GLU A 651 32.67 26.15 -42.98
N GLN A 652 33.21 25.12 -42.31
CA GLN A 652 32.80 23.73 -42.54
C GLN A 652 31.38 23.45 -42.03
N VAL A 653 30.93 24.20 -41.02
CA VAL A 653 29.59 24.07 -40.46
C VAL A 653 28.59 24.84 -41.31
N LYS A 654 28.84 26.13 -41.52
CA LYS A 654 28.02 26.96 -42.41
C LYS A 654 28.86 28.11 -42.99
N PRO A 655 28.99 28.19 -44.33
CA PRO A 655 29.77 29.24 -44.98
C PRO A 655 29.29 30.66 -44.62
N PHE A 656 30.23 31.59 -44.49
CA PHE A 656 29.94 33.02 -44.38
C PHE A 656 29.83 33.62 -45.78
N LEU A 657 28.71 34.28 -46.07
CA LEU A 657 28.46 34.91 -47.36
C LEU A 657 28.46 36.43 -47.19
N GLU A 658 29.47 37.14 -47.68
CA GLU A 658 29.57 38.59 -47.47
C GLU A 658 28.51 39.39 -48.26
N SER A 659 28.12 38.89 -49.44
CA SER A 659 27.26 39.60 -50.39
C SER A 659 26.13 38.75 -50.97
N ALA A 660 25.70 37.70 -50.25
CA ALA A 660 24.65 36.81 -50.71
C ALA A 660 23.81 36.24 -49.56
N ASN A 661 22.61 35.79 -49.93
CA ASN A 661 21.74 34.97 -49.09
C ASN A 661 22.15 33.50 -49.15
N ASP A 662 22.18 32.84 -48.00
CA ASP A 662 22.11 31.40 -47.89
C ASP A 662 20.64 30.92 -47.84
N LYS A 663 20.41 29.60 -47.82
CA LYS A 663 19.06 29.01 -47.84
C LYS A 663 18.21 29.34 -46.60
N SER A 664 18.85 29.74 -45.51
CA SER A 664 18.23 30.11 -44.24
C SER A 664 18.13 31.63 -44.06
N ALA A 665 18.33 32.44 -45.09
CA ALA A 665 18.45 33.90 -44.96
C ALA A 665 17.28 34.62 -44.26
N THR A 666 16.10 33.98 -44.15
CA THR A 666 14.88 34.50 -43.50
C THR A 666 14.50 33.77 -42.21
N VAL A 667 15.27 32.77 -41.79
CA VAL A 667 15.05 31.97 -40.58
C VAL A 667 16.32 31.96 -39.73
N GLU A 668 16.29 31.33 -38.56
CA GLU A 668 17.51 31.20 -37.77
C GLU A 668 18.59 30.37 -38.50
N GLU A 669 19.78 30.35 -37.90
CA GLU A 669 20.94 29.61 -38.41
C GLU A 669 21.52 30.17 -39.72
N THR A 670 21.32 31.44 -40.06
CA THR A 670 21.89 32.09 -41.26
C THR A 670 23.29 32.69 -41.00
N ASN A 671 24.14 32.67 -42.04
CA ASN A 671 25.40 33.40 -42.17
C ASN A 671 25.42 34.26 -43.45
N SER A 672 24.23 34.64 -43.93
CA SER A 672 24.04 35.59 -45.02
C SER A 672 24.53 36.98 -44.61
N TRP A 673 25.17 37.69 -45.54
CA TRP A 673 25.72 39.04 -45.35
C TRP A 673 26.73 39.16 -44.19
N VAL A 674 27.52 38.11 -43.92
CA VAL A 674 28.56 38.13 -42.88
C VAL A 674 29.92 38.43 -43.51
N LYS A 675 30.50 39.58 -43.17
CA LYS A 675 31.89 39.90 -43.49
C LYS A 675 32.81 39.35 -42.40
N VAL A 676 33.78 38.52 -42.77
CA VAL A 676 34.76 37.98 -41.82
C VAL A 676 36.06 38.77 -41.87
N VAL A 677 36.53 39.21 -40.70
CA VAL A 677 37.86 39.80 -40.52
C VAL A 677 38.72 38.81 -39.74
N VAL A 678 39.79 38.34 -40.37
CA VAL A 678 40.76 37.44 -39.73
C VAL A 678 41.80 38.30 -39.02
N ALA A 679 41.83 38.22 -37.69
CA ALA A 679 42.88 38.83 -36.88
C ALA A 679 43.97 37.79 -36.56
N PRO A 680 45.22 38.25 -36.34
CA PRO A 680 46.32 37.38 -35.95
C PRO A 680 46.08 36.66 -34.62
#